data_AF-A0A3D3UKG3-F1
#
_entry.id   AF-A0A3D3UKG3-F1
#
_cell.length_a   1.000
_cell.length_b   1.000
_cell.length_c   1.000
_cell.angle_alpha   90.00
_cell.angle_beta   90.00
_cell.angle_gamma   90.00
#
_symmetry.space_group_name_H-M   'P 1'
#
loop_
_entity.id
_entity.type
_entity.pdbx_description
1 polymer ?
#
loop_
_entity_poly.entity_id
_entity_poly.type
_entity_poly.pdbx_seq_one_letter_code
_entity_poly.pdbx_strand_id
1 'polypeptide(L)'
;MIRVTISLAIPALVIVSLLLVPTLGDEKPGESVRMTDSQVRELAEKALAGRELIVRIYNDWQIDPRAYILISVPLSGLSVSFDAVREAFPGIKDSAAVVVTGRQQKDEAVAAIMAGSVCAERYEKGKRFSIWPPRFGTKGSAEWTISDALEAPFPNASVDIFVKRASNEDPHIYLHTVTTDELGRLEIPDMTGSLKYFSFIISDPNYGVSLVDRYLRDQTNLVVPLVHRATEAYERSIHGIVADSEGIPVSGAVIECYHIRTLGEGLINALHGWSYKSLTDEQGAFSLYLPNENIRDDRGYLVPPKSQYNVRIEAPKELGLLPYVKPIENGREALIFLESGGYFRTFIFEDANGPIADPKKLQYISLTINRPDGSRVSLRYKDFKDGGIFPPGEYHAVRRGMDEFNFEPLTVNEQSPDELIFRLPEGILYYGQVVHGLTGEPMPEAFVIGFSSKAKGNLSMITEGQWKALYVLPDDLDLNNPAVKPVCDIYGVKKIVRTDDQGCFQMSFRPGEIYGFIAFQENYLGLMHRRHALVPDKNRQAEIPVMKLYPAATVVMEACTEAKRISIWPRWIIDENENPVWVREFLATDDRKESLFIYDGWIEQNKVQSFHVPAGLNLRVKLDTPYDRQFCPIEIPRLIHLAQGQVLDLGRHEFKTALEVFVQVTNSQGRAIEGVPVRMLRNSNTWGVSHNTDESGIARFNVVPNSQGQFGVSYHGEGGVSLKETIPYTIGSDKDSGRLFTLQLSDEILELLFKSDGR
;
A
#
# COMPACT_ATOMS: atom_id res chain seq x y z
N MET A 1 73.50 -41.88 9.72
CA MET A 1 72.67 -41.32 8.62
C MET A 1 71.36 -42.10 8.62
N ILE A 2 70.37 -41.64 9.38
CA ILE A 2 69.03 -42.25 9.47
C ILE A 2 68.05 -41.10 9.27
N ARG A 3 67.35 -41.10 8.11
CA ARG A 3 66.22 -40.22 7.85
C ARG A 3 65.03 -40.77 8.63
N VAL A 4 64.57 -40.03 9.63
CA VAL A 4 63.26 -40.26 10.25
C VAL A 4 62.25 -39.42 9.47
N THR A 5 61.45 -40.08 8.65
CA THR A 5 60.28 -39.50 8.00
C THR A 5 59.16 -39.45 9.03
N ILE A 6 58.89 -38.28 9.62
CA ILE A 6 57.74 -38.08 10.50
C ILE A 6 56.50 -37.93 9.61
N SER A 7 55.67 -38.97 9.60
CA SER A 7 54.33 -38.95 9.02
C SER A 7 53.40 -38.17 9.95
N LEU A 8 53.17 -36.88 9.67
CA LEU A 8 52.14 -36.08 10.34
C LEU A 8 50.78 -36.33 9.68
N ALA A 9 50.17 -37.47 9.99
CA ALA A 9 48.74 -37.63 9.86
C ALA A 9 48.10 -36.96 11.09
N ILE A 10 47.80 -35.67 10.99
CA ILE A 10 47.03 -34.96 12.01
C ILE A 10 45.57 -35.37 11.83
N PRO A 11 44.91 -36.00 12.83
CA PRO A 11 43.49 -36.32 12.74
C PRO A 11 42.67 -35.04 12.54
N ALA A 12 41.63 -35.06 11.72
CA ALA A 12 40.72 -33.92 11.54
C ALA A 12 40.14 -33.41 12.89
N LEU A 13 40.06 -34.28 13.91
CA LEU A 13 39.72 -33.92 15.28
C LEU A 13 40.68 -32.89 15.91
N VAL A 14 41.98 -32.90 15.57
CA VAL A 14 42.99 -31.98 16.14
C VAL A 14 42.86 -30.58 15.53
N ILE A 15 42.41 -30.46 14.28
CA ILE A 15 42.04 -29.16 13.69
C ILE A 15 40.84 -28.59 14.45
N VAL A 16 39.83 -29.42 14.73
CA VAL A 16 38.65 -29.03 15.53
C VAL A 16 39.01 -28.69 16.99
N SER A 17 39.94 -29.42 17.62
CA SER A 17 40.38 -29.17 19.01
C SER A 17 41.30 -27.95 19.17
N LEU A 18 42.07 -27.57 18.15
CA LEU A 18 42.85 -26.31 18.16
C LEU A 18 41.97 -25.07 17.88
N LEU A 19 40.71 -25.27 17.43
CA LEU A 19 39.78 -24.21 17.01
C LEU A 19 38.63 -23.94 18.01
N LEU A 20 38.43 -24.77 19.04
CA LEU A 20 37.28 -24.69 19.97
C LEU A 20 37.58 -24.14 21.38
N VAL A 21 38.78 -23.59 21.66
CA VAL A 21 39.07 -23.06 23.01
C VAL A 21 38.29 -21.76 23.27
N PRO A 22 37.32 -21.73 24.21
CA PRO A 22 36.68 -20.50 24.64
C PRO A 22 37.65 -19.75 25.55
N THR A 23 37.73 -18.43 25.42
CA THR A 23 38.46 -17.59 26.38
C THR A 23 37.74 -17.61 27.73
N LEU A 24 38.19 -18.46 28.65
CA LEU A 24 37.81 -18.41 30.06
C LEU A 24 39.06 -18.63 30.92
N GLY A 25 39.43 -17.60 31.67
CA GLY A 25 40.31 -17.70 32.83
C GLY A 25 41.79 -17.46 32.57
N ASP A 26 42.34 -16.48 33.28
CA ASP A 26 43.76 -16.19 33.45
C ASP A 26 44.58 -17.44 33.77
N GLU A 27 45.55 -17.80 32.92
CA GLU A 27 46.84 -18.35 33.36
C GLU A 27 47.88 -18.34 32.20
N LYS A 28 49.01 -17.67 32.47
CA LYS A 28 50.33 -17.51 31.81
C LYS A 28 50.56 -17.91 30.31
N PRO A 29 51.32 -17.10 29.55
CA PRO A 29 51.48 -17.24 28.10
C PRO A 29 52.53 -18.30 27.73
N GLY A 30 52.06 -19.47 27.29
CA GLY A 30 52.78 -20.27 26.29
C GLY A 30 52.30 -19.82 24.91
N GLU A 31 53.21 -19.61 23.96
CA GLU A 31 52.91 -19.23 22.57
C GLU A 31 51.89 -20.18 21.93
N SER A 32 50.62 -19.80 21.94
CA SER A 32 49.62 -20.37 21.03
C SER A 32 49.74 -19.62 19.71
N VAL A 33 50.30 -20.30 18.70
CA VAL A 33 50.33 -19.79 17.32
C VAL A 33 48.89 -19.65 16.85
N ARG A 34 48.33 -18.44 16.91
CA ARG A 34 47.01 -18.13 16.34
C ARG A 34 47.14 -18.17 14.82
N MET A 35 46.50 -19.14 14.20
CA MET A 35 46.43 -19.26 12.74
C MET A 35 45.53 -18.15 12.17
N THR A 36 45.90 -17.59 11.03
CA THR A 36 45.05 -16.65 10.28
C THR A 36 43.92 -17.40 9.54
N ASP A 37 42.78 -16.76 9.28
CA ASP A 37 41.66 -17.35 8.53
C ASP A 37 42.09 -18.00 7.20
N SER A 38 43.05 -17.40 6.51
CA SER A 38 43.61 -17.93 5.27
C SER A 38 44.34 -19.26 5.49
N GLN A 39 45.09 -19.39 6.59
CA GLN A 39 45.81 -20.62 6.93
C GLN A 39 44.85 -21.72 7.39
N VAL A 40 43.79 -21.35 8.14
CA VAL A 40 42.74 -22.29 8.56
C VAL A 40 41.97 -22.81 7.34
N ARG A 41 41.65 -21.93 6.37
CA ARG A 41 41.00 -22.30 5.12
C ARG A 41 41.86 -23.25 4.28
N GLU A 42 43.16 -22.98 4.13
CA GLU A 42 44.06 -23.84 3.35
C GLU A 42 44.20 -25.24 3.97
N LEU A 43 44.27 -25.33 5.31
CA LEU A 43 44.26 -26.60 6.02
C LEU A 43 42.95 -27.36 5.83
N ALA A 44 41.82 -26.66 5.90
CA ALA A 44 40.51 -27.25 5.67
C ALA A 44 40.33 -27.75 4.22
N GLU A 45 40.83 -27.00 3.22
CA GLU A 45 40.83 -27.43 1.81
C GLU A 45 41.57 -28.74 1.62
N LYS A 46 42.74 -28.90 2.25
CA LYS A 46 43.52 -30.15 2.18
C LYS A 46 42.87 -31.29 2.96
N ALA A 47 42.31 -30.99 4.13
CA ALA A 47 41.73 -32.00 5.02
C ALA A 47 40.40 -32.57 4.50
N LEU A 48 39.60 -31.76 3.79
CA LEU A 48 38.28 -32.14 3.28
C LEU A 48 38.25 -32.57 1.81
N ALA A 49 39.32 -32.34 1.04
CA ALA A 49 39.36 -32.72 -0.36
C ALA A 49 39.05 -34.22 -0.56
N GLY A 50 38.11 -34.52 -1.47
CA GLY A 50 37.70 -35.88 -1.81
C GLY A 50 36.75 -36.55 -0.82
N ARG A 51 36.44 -35.92 0.32
CA ARG A 51 35.44 -36.43 1.26
C ARG A 51 34.04 -36.34 0.67
N GLU A 52 33.16 -37.21 1.15
CA GLU A 52 31.76 -37.22 0.75
C GLU A 52 30.96 -36.12 1.42
N LEU A 53 30.13 -35.45 0.62
CA LEU A 53 29.17 -34.45 1.06
C LEU A 53 27.76 -34.91 0.73
N ILE A 54 26.89 -34.86 1.73
CA ILE A 54 25.46 -35.09 1.56
C ILE A 54 24.78 -33.81 1.09
N VAL A 55 24.06 -33.90 -0.03
CA VAL A 55 23.43 -32.78 -0.72
C VAL A 55 21.95 -33.06 -0.91
N ARG A 56 21.09 -32.07 -0.61
CA ARG A 56 19.67 -32.09 -0.95
C ARG A 56 19.45 -31.56 -2.35
N ILE A 57 18.69 -32.28 -3.15
CA ILE A 57 18.25 -31.85 -4.48
C ILE A 57 16.73 -31.67 -4.47
N TYR A 58 16.30 -30.43 -4.67
CA TYR A 58 14.90 -30.05 -4.87
C TYR A 58 14.67 -29.90 -6.37
N ASN A 59 14.44 -31.03 -7.05
CA ASN A 59 14.31 -31.05 -8.51
C ASN A 59 12.94 -30.52 -8.98
N ASP A 60 11.90 -30.78 -8.19
CA ASP A 60 10.50 -30.54 -8.51
C ASP A 60 9.84 -29.60 -7.48
N TRP A 61 10.60 -28.61 -7.00
CA TRP A 61 10.17 -27.69 -5.94
C TRP A 61 8.90 -26.91 -6.27
N GLN A 62 8.55 -26.75 -7.56
CA GLN A 62 7.30 -26.12 -7.96
C GLN A 62 6.06 -26.98 -7.64
N ILE A 63 6.23 -28.30 -7.51
CA ILE A 63 5.16 -29.25 -7.17
C ILE A 63 5.09 -29.39 -5.65
N ASP A 64 6.23 -29.66 -5.02
CA ASP A 64 6.34 -29.74 -3.57
C ASP A 64 7.65 -29.09 -3.09
N PRO A 65 7.60 -27.92 -2.43
CA PRO A 65 8.79 -27.23 -1.95
C PRO A 65 9.46 -27.95 -0.76
N ARG A 66 8.83 -28.97 -0.18
CA ARG A 66 9.35 -29.81 0.90
C ARG A 66 10.02 -31.09 0.40
N ALA A 67 9.65 -31.57 -0.79
CA ALA A 67 10.22 -32.79 -1.36
C ALA A 67 11.66 -32.56 -1.84
N TYR A 68 12.59 -33.34 -1.29
CA TYR A 68 13.96 -33.41 -1.77
C TYR A 68 14.48 -34.84 -1.73
N ILE A 69 15.50 -35.10 -2.54
CA ILE A 69 16.30 -36.33 -2.46
C ILE A 69 17.68 -36.01 -1.89
N LEU A 70 18.28 -36.98 -1.21
CA LEU A 70 19.64 -36.90 -0.71
C LEU A 70 20.58 -37.66 -1.65
N ILE A 71 21.66 -37.00 -2.06
CA ILE A 71 22.74 -37.62 -2.84
C ILE A 71 24.08 -37.41 -2.14
N SER A 72 25.05 -38.29 -2.40
CA SER A 72 26.44 -38.13 -1.96
C SER A 72 27.29 -37.66 -3.13
N VAL A 73 28.09 -36.62 -2.93
CA VAL A 73 29.02 -36.09 -3.94
C VAL A 73 30.40 -35.84 -3.33
N PRO A 74 31.49 -36.06 -4.08
CA PRO A 74 32.84 -35.77 -3.59
C PRO A 74 33.11 -34.26 -3.54
N LEU A 75 33.72 -33.80 -2.45
CA LEU A 75 34.24 -32.44 -2.32
C LEU A 75 35.48 -32.26 -3.20
N SER A 76 35.55 -31.11 -3.88
CA SER A 76 36.74 -30.68 -4.61
C SER A 76 37.31 -29.44 -3.89
N GLY A 77 38.20 -29.71 -2.92
CA GLY A 77 38.62 -28.73 -1.91
C GLY A 77 37.48 -28.44 -0.92
N LEU A 78 37.12 -27.16 -0.76
CA LEU A 78 35.95 -26.71 0.01
C LEU A 78 34.72 -26.43 -0.87
N SER A 79 34.68 -26.97 -2.08
CA SER A 79 33.61 -26.68 -3.03
C SER A 79 32.98 -27.93 -3.59
N VAL A 80 31.69 -27.80 -3.89
CA VAL A 80 30.92 -28.79 -4.63
C VAL A 80 30.90 -28.38 -6.09
N SER A 81 31.18 -29.33 -6.98
CA SER A 81 30.98 -29.15 -8.42
C SER A 81 29.56 -29.56 -8.80
N PHE A 82 28.84 -28.70 -9.49
CA PHE A 82 27.53 -29.06 -10.05
C PHE A 82 27.61 -30.08 -11.19
N ASP A 83 28.79 -30.28 -11.78
CA ASP A 83 29.01 -31.43 -12.66
C ASP A 83 28.99 -32.75 -11.88
N ALA A 84 29.60 -32.80 -10.69
CA ALA A 84 29.54 -33.98 -9.83
C ALA A 84 28.12 -34.24 -9.30
N VAL A 85 27.35 -33.19 -9.02
CA VAL A 85 25.92 -33.31 -8.68
C VAL A 85 25.13 -33.92 -9.83
N ARG A 86 25.38 -33.47 -11.07
CA ARG A 86 24.71 -34.01 -12.27
C ARG A 86 25.14 -35.45 -12.58
N GLU A 87 26.38 -35.83 -12.31
CA GLU A 87 26.83 -37.23 -12.43
C GLU A 87 26.13 -38.13 -11.42
N ALA A 88 26.00 -37.68 -10.16
CA ALA A 88 25.28 -38.40 -9.11
C ALA A 88 23.74 -38.38 -9.29
N PHE A 89 23.21 -37.37 -9.97
CA PHE A 89 21.78 -37.25 -10.30
C PHE A 89 21.58 -36.78 -11.75
N PRO A 90 21.64 -37.69 -12.74
CA PRO A 90 21.59 -37.35 -14.17
C PRO A 90 20.31 -36.64 -14.64
N GLY A 91 19.21 -36.75 -13.88
CA GLY A 91 17.91 -36.14 -14.19
C GLY A 91 17.69 -34.75 -13.61
N ILE A 92 18.74 -34.07 -13.14
CA ILE A 92 18.62 -32.73 -12.54
C ILE A 92 18.13 -31.69 -13.55
N LYS A 93 17.15 -30.88 -13.15
CA LYS A 93 16.60 -29.77 -13.95
C LYS A 93 17.41 -28.49 -13.75
N ASP A 94 17.43 -27.61 -14.74
CA ASP A 94 18.05 -26.26 -14.65
C ASP A 94 17.33 -25.32 -13.66
N SER A 95 16.12 -25.68 -13.24
CA SER A 95 15.38 -25.01 -12.18
C SER A 95 15.67 -25.56 -10.79
N ALA A 96 16.41 -26.68 -10.66
CA ALA A 96 16.59 -27.35 -9.38
C ALA A 96 17.33 -26.46 -8.37
N ALA A 97 17.02 -26.65 -7.09
CA ALA A 97 17.82 -26.09 -6.00
C ALA A 97 18.66 -27.15 -5.31
N VAL A 98 19.89 -26.76 -4.97
CA VAL A 98 20.89 -27.61 -4.33
C VAL A 98 21.18 -27.02 -2.96
N VAL A 99 20.95 -27.81 -1.90
CA VAL A 99 21.16 -27.38 -0.52
C VAL A 99 22.12 -28.28 0.22
N VAL A 100 23.01 -27.68 0.99
CA VAL A 100 23.96 -28.36 1.87
C VAL A 100 23.84 -27.76 3.26
N THR A 101 23.67 -28.62 4.26
CA THR A 101 23.60 -28.23 5.67
C THR A 101 24.54 -29.10 6.49
N GLY A 102 25.20 -28.49 7.48
CA GLY A 102 26.07 -29.21 8.41
C GLY A 102 25.34 -30.29 9.22
N ARG A 103 24.05 -30.07 9.54
CA ARG A 103 23.24 -31.00 10.36
C ARG A 103 22.98 -32.37 9.72
N GLN A 104 23.17 -32.50 8.42
CA GLN A 104 22.92 -33.74 7.68
C GLN A 104 24.18 -34.47 7.23
N GLN A 105 25.35 -33.92 7.51
CA GLN A 105 26.60 -34.53 7.09
C GLN A 105 26.92 -35.73 7.97
N LYS A 106 27.35 -36.83 7.33
CA LYS A 106 27.84 -38.02 8.03
C LYS A 106 29.31 -37.88 8.44
N ASP A 107 30.07 -37.05 7.73
CA ASP A 107 31.46 -36.75 8.06
C ASP A 107 31.51 -35.61 9.09
N GLU A 108 32.03 -35.92 10.28
CA GLU A 108 32.11 -34.99 11.40
C GLU A 108 32.97 -33.75 11.10
N ALA A 109 34.02 -33.88 10.28
CA ALA A 109 34.88 -32.75 9.93
C ALA A 109 34.16 -31.79 8.98
N VAL A 110 33.38 -32.33 8.05
CA VAL A 110 32.52 -31.53 7.17
C VAL A 110 31.42 -30.84 7.97
N ALA A 111 30.75 -31.58 8.88
CA ALA A 111 29.72 -31.01 9.77
C ALA A 111 30.27 -29.86 10.62
N ALA A 112 31.46 -30.04 11.21
CA ALA A 112 32.11 -29.05 12.06
C ALA A 112 32.50 -27.78 11.30
N ILE A 113 33.03 -27.90 10.07
CA ILE A 113 33.42 -26.74 9.26
C ILE A 113 32.20 -25.90 8.84
N MET A 114 31.05 -26.53 8.63
CA MET A 114 29.83 -25.78 8.29
C MET A 114 29.23 -25.04 9.48
N ALA A 115 29.53 -25.40 10.74
CA ALA A 115 29.32 -24.62 11.97
C ALA A 115 27.97 -23.86 12.12
N GLY A 116 26.87 -24.40 11.59
CA GLY A 116 25.53 -23.77 11.62
C GLY A 116 25.11 -23.07 10.33
N SER A 117 26.00 -22.94 9.35
CA SER A 117 25.70 -22.39 8.03
C SER A 117 24.95 -23.36 7.12
N VAL A 118 24.14 -22.80 6.24
CA VAL A 118 23.43 -23.49 5.17
C VAL A 118 23.84 -22.87 3.84
N CYS A 119 24.20 -23.73 2.88
CA CYS A 119 24.48 -23.32 1.51
C CYS A 119 23.26 -23.68 0.65
N ALA A 120 22.61 -22.69 0.03
CA ALA A 120 21.47 -22.93 -0.84
C ALA A 120 21.64 -22.18 -2.17
N GLU A 121 21.67 -22.93 -3.27
CA GLU A 121 22.05 -22.42 -4.58
C GLU A 121 21.16 -23.01 -5.67
N ARG A 122 20.82 -22.19 -6.68
CA ARG A 122 20.16 -22.68 -7.89
C ARG A 122 21.17 -23.45 -8.73
N TYR A 123 20.78 -24.63 -9.21
CA TYR A 123 21.60 -25.43 -10.11
C TYR A 123 21.99 -24.64 -11.36
N GLU A 124 23.27 -24.69 -11.72
CA GLU A 124 23.83 -23.99 -12.87
C GLU A 124 25.01 -24.80 -13.44
N LYS A 125 24.84 -25.39 -14.63
CA LYS A 125 25.83 -26.27 -15.22
C LYS A 125 27.24 -25.65 -15.24
N GLY A 126 28.25 -26.41 -14.78
CA GLY A 126 29.65 -25.97 -14.73
C GLY A 126 30.00 -25.06 -13.53
N LYS A 127 29.03 -24.64 -12.72
CA LYS A 127 29.28 -23.86 -11.51
C LYS A 127 29.87 -24.71 -10.39
N ARG A 128 30.65 -24.06 -9.53
CA ARG A 128 31.11 -24.59 -8.25
C ARG A 128 30.65 -23.64 -7.16
N PHE A 129 30.24 -24.18 -6.01
CA PHE A 129 29.90 -23.36 -4.85
C PHE A 129 30.64 -23.86 -3.61
N SER A 130 31.03 -22.92 -2.77
CA SER A 130 31.84 -23.16 -1.57
C SER A 130 30.95 -23.52 -0.38
N ILE A 131 31.36 -24.50 0.41
CA ILE A 131 30.75 -24.82 1.71
C ILE A 131 31.39 -24.05 2.87
N TRP A 132 32.42 -23.25 2.59
CA TRP A 132 33.08 -22.40 3.59
C TRP A 132 32.14 -21.32 4.12
N PRO A 133 31.96 -21.19 5.44
CA PRO A 133 31.06 -20.20 6.01
C PRO A 133 31.61 -18.77 5.82
N PRO A 134 30.74 -17.76 5.73
CA PRO A 134 31.15 -16.38 5.48
C PRO A 134 31.77 -15.70 6.72
N ARG A 135 31.51 -16.22 7.93
CA ARG A 135 32.07 -15.75 9.21
C ARG A 135 32.58 -16.94 10.03
N PHE A 136 33.81 -17.35 9.79
CA PHE A 136 34.42 -18.46 10.52
C PHE A 136 34.76 -18.01 11.96
N GLY A 137 34.31 -18.73 12.99
CA GLY A 137 34.65 -18.46 14.40
C GLY A 137 33.70 -17.56 15.20
N THR A 138 32.64 -17.01 14.60
CA THR A 138 31.50 -16.40 15.32
C THR A 138 30.34 -17.39 15.35
N LYS A 139 29.50 -17.42 16.41
CA LYS A 139 28.26 -18.23 16.43
C LYS A 139 27.48 -17.96 15.12
N GLY A 140 27.40 -18.96 14.24
CA GLY A 140 26.92 -18.84 12.86
C GLY A 140 25.40 -18.78 12.71
N SER A 141 24.73 -18.13 13.65
CA SER A 141 23.28 -17.92 13.66
C SER A 141 22.93 -16.52 14.12
N ALA A 142 21.98 -15.88 13.43
CA ALA A 142 21.36 -14.65 13.88
C ALA A 142 20.16 -15.00 14.78
N GLU A 143 20.09 -14.40 15.96
CA GLU A 143 18.92 -14.51 16.83
C GLU A 143 17.80 -13.63 16.26
N TRP A 144 16.69 -14.27 15.90
CA TRP A 144 15.46 -13.59 15.45
C TRP A 144 14.41 -13.70 16.54
N THR A 145 13.46 -12.77 16.55
CA THR A 145 12.32 -12.74 17.47
C THR A 145 11.03 -12.75 16.67
N ILE A 146 10.06 -13.52 17.14
CA ILE A 146 8.70 -13.58 16.61
C ILE A 146 7.76 -13.07 17.71
N SER A 147 6.94 -12.10 17.34
CA SER A 147 5.89 -11.56 18.19
C SER A 147 4.52 -11.65 17.52
N ASP A 148 3.49 -11.70 18.34
CA ASP A 148 2.10 -11.68 17.93
C ASP A 148 1.69 -10.28 17.41
N ALA A 149 0.43 -10.10 17.01
CA ALA A 149 -0.02 -8.86 16.38
C ALA A 149 -0.04 -7.64 17.31
N LEU A 150 0.09 -7.85 18.63
CA LEU A 150 0.21 -6.82 19.66
C LEU A 150 1.65 -6.66 20.16
N GLU A 151 2.61 -7.24 19.43
CA GLU A 151 4.04 -7.26 19.75
C GLU A 151 4.39 -8.03 21.03
N ALA A 152 3.49 -8.87 21.55
CA ALA A 152 3.83 -9.79 22.63
C ALA A 152 4.70 -10.94 22.12
N PRO A 153 5.63 -11.49 22.93
CA PRO A 153 6.42 -12.66 22.54
C PRO A 153 5.54 -13.82 22.08
N PHE A 154 5.97 -14.55 21.04
CA PHE A 154 5.26 -15.72 20.53
C PHE A 154 6.01 -17.01 20.92
N PRO A 155 5.78 -17.54 22.14
CA PRO A 155 6.51 -18.70 22.64
C PRO A 155 6.03 -20.01 22.02
N ASN A 156 6.94 -20.99 21.96
CA ASN A 156 6.65 -22.39 21.59
C ASN A 156 6.01 -22.58 20.19
N ALA A 157 6.09 -21.58 19.32
CA ALA A 157 5.56 -21.65 17.97
C ALA A 157 6.40 -22.60 17.11
N SER A 158 5.75 -23.42 16.29
CA SER A 158 6.42 -24.18 15.24
C SER A 158 6.65 -23.28 14.03
N VAL A 159 7.91 -23.17 13.59
CA VAL A 159 8.35 -22.29 12.51
C VAL A 159 8.99 -23.10 11.40
N ASP A 160 8.29 -23.25 10.30
CA ASP A 160 8.85 -23.79 9.06
C ASP A 160 9.60 -22.69 8.32
N ILE A 161 10.89 -22.92 8.09
CA ILE A 161 11.79 -21.97 7.43
C ILE A 161 11.95 -22.38 5.98
N PHE A 162 11.63 -21.45 5.08
CA PHE A 162 11.84 -21.58 3.64
C PHE A 162 12.89 -20.58 3.18
N VAL A 163 13.60 -20.91 2.09
CA VAL A 163 14.53 -20.00 1.42
C VAL A 163 14.20 -19.85 -0.04
N LYS A 164 14.42 -18.63 -0.54
CA LYS A 164 14.16 -18.23 -1.92
C LYS A 164 15.12 -17.17 -2.42
N ARG A 165 15.00 -16.84 -3.71
CA ARG A 165 15.65 -15.69 -4.34
C ARG A 165 14.66 -14.53 -4.49
N ALA A 166 15.12 -13.41 -5.04
CA ALA A 166 14.33 -12.20 -5.21
C ALA A 166 13.21 -12.32 -6.28
N SER A 167 13.12 -13.42 -7.04
CA SER A 167 12.07 -13.65 -8.03
C SER A 167 11.12 -14.76 -7.59
N ASN A 168 9.84 -14.66 -7.97
CA ASN A 168 8.85 -15.73 -7.78
C ASN A 168 9.04 -16.91 -8.75
N GLU A 169 9.88 -16.73 -9.78
CA GLU A 169 10.27 -17.79 -10.73
C GLU A 169 11.48 -18.59 -10.23
N ASP A 170 12.12 -18.12 -9.16
CA ASP A 170 13.24 -18.81 -8.54
C ASP A 170 12.76 -19.79 -7.46
N PRO A 171 13.59 -20.79 -7.10
CA PRO A 171 13.19 -21.80 -6.14
C PRO A 171 12.76 -21.21 -4.79
N HIS A 172 11.63 -21.71 -4.27
CA HIS A 172 11.16 -21.50 -2.91
C HIS A 172 11.10 -22.86 -2.22
N ILE A 173 12.03 -23.13 -1.30
CA ILE A 173 12.27 -24.48 -0.78
C ILE A 173 12.31 -24.49 0.74
N TYR A 174 11.81 -25.56 1.33
CA TYR A 174 11.81 -25.79 2.77
C TYR A 174 13.19 -26.21 3.27
N LEU A 175 13.69 -25.57 4.32
CA LEU A 175 14.95 -25.94 4.98
C LEU A 175 14.72 -26.88 6.16
N HIS A 176 14.03 -26.43 7.19
CA HIS A 176 13.73 -27.21 8.38
C HIS A 176 12.68 -26.47 9.22
N THR A 177 12.20 -27.16 10.25
CA THR A 177 11.33 -26.60 11.28
C THR A 177 12.15 -26.30 12.53
N VAL A 178 11.81 -25.24 13.25
CA VAL A 178 12.31 -24.92 14.60
C VAL A 178 11.15 -24.52 15.51
N THR A 179 11.41 -24.52 16.81
CA THR A 179 10.45 -24.01 17.81
C THR A 179 11.02 -22.76 18.45
N THR A 180 10.18 -21.75 18.66
CA THR A 180 10.59 -20.55 19.40
C THR A 180 10.73 -20.82 20.90
N ASP A 181 11.64 -20.11 21.56
CA ASP A 181 11.75 -20.15 23.02
C ASP A 181 10.63 -19.35 23.72
N GLU A 182 10.66 -19.31 25.05
CA GLU A 182 9.67 -18.57 25.88
C GLU A 182 9.60 -17.05 25.60
N LEU A 183 10.63 -16.49 24.96
CA LEU A 183 10.69 -15.08 24.57
C LEU A 183 10.42 -14.88 23.08
N GLY A 184 9.92 -15.92 22.38
CA GLY A 184 9.64 -15.89 20.95
C GLY A 184 10.90 -15.91 20.09
N ARG A 185 12.06 -16.30 20.62
CA ARG A 185 13.34 -16.26 19.91
C ARG A 185 13.61 -17.55 19.17
N LEU A 186 14.31 -17.44 18.04
CA LEU A 186 14.82 -18.57 17.28
C LEU A 186 16.18 -18.23 16.66
N GLU A 187 16.98 -19.27 16.43
CA GLU A 187 18.23 -19.15 15.67
C GLU A 187 17.98 -19.40 14.19
N ILE A 188 18.33 -18.41 13.35
CA ILE A 188 18.33 -18.54 11.89
C ILE A 188 19.75 -18.87 11.42
N PRO A 189 19.93 -19.92 10.59
CA PRO A 189 21.25 -20.31 10.11
C PRO A 189 21.86 -19.23 9.19
N ASP A 190 23.18 -19.07 9.26
CA ASP A 190 23.92 -18.26 8.29
C ASP A 190 23.78 -18.83 6.87
N MET A 191 23.29 -18.02 5.95
CA MET A 191 23.04 -18.44 4.57
C MET A 191 24.20 -18.06 3.63
N THR A 192 24.58 -18.99 2.77
CA THR A 192 25.44 -18.74 1.61
C THR A 192 24.76 -19.22 0.33
N GLY A 193 25.21 -18.67 -0.80
CA GLY A 193 24.65 -18.92 -2.13
C GLY A 193 23.60 -17.91 -2.56
N SER A 194 22.92 -18.20 -3.67
CA SER A 194 21.94 -17.31 -4.31
C SER A 194 20.56 -17.29 -3.64
N LEU A 195 20.17 -18.33 -2.91
CA LEU A 195 18.92 -18.39 -2.15
C LEU A 195 19.16 -17.85 -0.75
N LYS A 196 18.95 -16.54 -0.57
CA LYS A 196 19.34 -15.79 0.64
C LYS A 196 18.21 -15.01 1.30
N TYR A 197 16.98 -15.20 0.82
CA TYR A 197 15.79 -14.59 1.39
C TYR A 197 14.96 -15.64 2.11
N PHE A 198 14.48 -15.31 3.29
CA PHE A 198 13.65 -16.22 4.08
C PHE A 198 12.16 -15.96 3.88
N SER A 199 11.39 -17.04 3.96
CA SER A 199 9.94 -17.04 4.12
C SER A 199 9.60 -18.02 5.25
N PHE A 200 8.52 -17.75 5.99
CA PHE A 200 8.17 -18.55 7.17
C PHE A 200 6.70 -18.96 7.16
N ILE A 201 6.44 -20.19 7.59
CA ILE A 201 5.11 -20.59 8.05
C ILE A 201 5.22 -20.79 9.56
N ILE A 202 4.43 -20.04 10.33
CA ILE A 202 4.48 -20.01 11.79
C ILE A 202 3.14 -20.49 12.31
N SER A 203 3.12 -21.52 13.14
CA SER A 203 1.90 -22.16 13.61
C SER A 203 1.93 -22.46 15.10
N ASP A 204 0.81 -22.20 15.77
CA ASP A 204 0.53 -22.66 17.14
C ASP A 204 -0.98 -22.93 17.32
N PRO A 205 -1.40 -24.03 17.99
CA PRO A 205 -2.81 -24.36 18.17
C PRO A 205 -3.65 -23.30 18.90
N ASN A 206 -3.03 -22.50 19.79
CA ASN A 206 -3.69 -21.47 20.56
C ASN A 206 -3.73 -20.11 19.84
N TYR A 207 -3.13 -20.00 18.66
CA TYR A 207 -3.09 -18.77 17.86
C TYR A 207 -3.68 -18.98 16.46
N GLY A 208 -3.15 -19.94 15.69
CA GLY A 208 -3.45 -20.17 14.29
C GLY A 208 -2.20 -20.40 13.45
N VAL A 209 -2.31 -20.21 12.13
CA VAL A 209 -1.21 -20.36 11.18
C VAL A 209 -0.99 -19.06 10.41
N SER A 210 0.26 -18.59 10.35
CA SER A 210 0.68 -17.36 9.69
C SER A 210 1.65 -17.65 8.55
N LEU A 211 1.56 -16.88 7.48
CA LEU A 211 2.51 -16.89 6.36
C LEU A 211 3.28 -15.57 6.31
N VAL A 212 4.58 -15.63 6.55
CA VAL A 212 5.50 -14.50 6.40
C VAL A 212 6.29 -14.67 5.11
N ASP A 213 5.68 -14.24 4.01
CA ASP A 213 6.23 -14.37 2.66
C ASP A 213 6.78 -13.03 2.15
N ARG A 214 8.00 -12.66 2.59
CA ARG A 214 8.68 -11.39 2.26
C ARG A 214 10.14 -11.63 1.86
N TYR A 215 10.82 -10.62 1.30
CA TYR A 215 12.26 -10.70 1.00
C TYR A 215 13.09 -10.38 2.25
N LEU A 216 13.03 -11.26 3.24
CA LEU A 216 13.67 -11.07 4.54
C LEU A 216 15.13 -11.53 4.48
N ARG A 217 16.05 -10.64 4.85
CA ARG A 217 17.49 -10.94 4.94
C ARG A 217 18.09 -10.49 6.26
N ASP A 218 17.86 -9.23 6.61
CA ASP A 218 18.50 -8.57 7.75
C ASP A 218 17.49 -8.11 8.82
N GLN A 219 16.19 -8.43 8.65
CA GLN A 219 15.17 -8.15 9.65
C GLN A 219 15.15 -9.24 10.71
N THR A 220 15.42 -8.89 11.97
CA THR A 220 15.49 -9.84 13.08
C THR A 220 14.21 -9.92 13.90
N ASN A 221 13.24 -9.02 13.68
CA ASN A 221 11.98 -9.00 14.44
C ASN A 221 10.82 -9.20 13.47
N LEU A 222 10.01 -10.22 13.72
CA LEU A 222 8.86 -10.60 12.91
C LEU A 222 7.58 -10.47 13.72
N VAL A 223 6.69 -9.60 13.26
CA VAL A 223 5.32 -9.48 13.78
C VAL A 223 4.39 -10.32 12.90
N VAL A 224 3.61 -11.22 13.49
CA VAL A 224 2.61 -12.05 12.78
C VAL A 224 1.18 -11.58 13.07
N PRO A 225 0.22 -11.80 12.16
CA PRO A 225 -1.15 -11.31 12.33
C PRO A 225 -2.02 -12.27 13.15
N LEU A 226 -1.47 -12.79 14.24
CA LEU A 226 -2.13 -13.74 15.13
C LEU A 226 -2.11 -13.17 16.55
N VAL A 227 -3.08 -13.57 17.36
CA VAL A 227 -3.16 -13.28 18.80
C VAL A 227 -3.67 -14.51 19.53
N HIS A 228 -3.34 -14.64 20.81
CA HIS A 228 -3.71 -15.82 21.58
C HIS A 228 -5.24 -15.89 21.75
N ARG A 229 -5.84 -17.07 21.55
CA ARG A 229 -7.30 -17.32 21.61
C ARG A 229 -7.97 -16.90 22.92
N ALA A 230 -7.22 -16.85 24.02
CA ALA A 230 -7.71 -16.44 25.33
C ALA A 230 -7.69 -14.91 25.58
N THR A 231 -7.32 -14.11 24.58
CA THR A 231 -7.23 -12.64 24.70
C THR A 231 -8.46 -11.94 24.10
N GLU A 232 -8.79 -10.76 24.60
CA GLU A 232 -9.84 -9.92 24.01
C GLU A 232 -9.54 -9.56 22.55
N ALA A 233 -8.26 -9.44 22.18
CA ALA A 233 -7.85 -9.21 20.81
C ALA A 233 -8.31 -10.33 19.85
N TYR A 234 -8.41 -11.57 20.33
CA TYR A 234 -8.95 -12.68 19.54
C TYR A 234 -10.42 -12.44 19.19
N GLU A 235 -11.23 -11.93 20.13
CA GLU A 235 -12.62 -11.55 19.87
C GLU A 235 -12.73 -10.38 18.88
N ARG A 236 -11.68 -9.54 18.80
CA ARG A 236 -11.57 -8.44 17.82
C ARG A 236 -10.92 -8.85 16.50
N SER A 237 -10.54 -10.13 16.36
CA SER A 237 -10.01 -10.72 15.14
C SER A 237 -11.13 -11.17 14.21
N ILE A 238 -10.78 -11.45 12.96
CA ILE A 238 -11.60 -12.32 12.11
C ILE A 238 -11.15 -13.76 12.31
N HIS A 239 -12.10 -14.69 12.36
CA HIS A 239 -11.83 -16.12 12.41
C HIS A 239 -12.99 -16.88 11.76
N GLY A 240 -12.73 -18.10 11.29
CA GLY A 240 -13.75 -18.85 10.56
C GLY A 240 -13.21 -20.07 9.83
N ILE A 241 -14.05 -20.62 8.95
CA ILE A 241 -13.76 -21.78 8.11
C ILE A 241 -13.87 -21.37 6.64
N VAL A 242 -12.88 -21.79 5.84
CA VAL A 242 -12.92 -21.72 4.38
C VAL A 242 -13.18 -23.12 3.83
N ALA A 243 -14.20 -23.24 2.99
CA ALA A 243 -14.57 -24.45 2.28
C ALA A 243 -14.78 -24.18 0.78
N ASP A 244 -14.80 -25.20 -0.05
CA ASP A 244 -15.25 -25.09 -1.44
C ASP A 244 -16.78 -25.10 -1.55
N SER A 245 -17.31 -24.97 -2.76
CA SER A 245 -18.76 -24.97 -3.01
C SER A 245 -19.48 -26.28 -2.61
N GLU A 246 -18.75 -27.38 -2.39
CA GLU A 246 -19.29 -28.66 -1.92
C GLU A 246 -19.24 -28.79 -0.38
N GLY A 247 -18.67 -27.79 0.30
CA GLY A 247 -18.49 -27.79 1.76
C GLY A 247 -17.25 -28.53 2.23
N ILE A 248 -16.33 -28.88 1.32
CA ILE A 248 -15.06 -29.54 1.67
C ILE A 248 -14.10 -28.45 2.21
N PRO A 249 -13.50 -28.64 3.39
CA PRO A 249 -12.54 -27.68 3.93
C PRO A 249 -11.34 -27.45 3.00
N VAL A 250 -10.96 -26.18 2.82
CA VAL A 250 -9.82 -25.80 1.98
C VAL A 250 -8.61 -25.57 2.87
N SER A 251 -7.68 -26.52 2.88
CA SER A 251 -6.39 -26.40 3.58
C SER A 251 -5.40 -25.51 2.81
N GLY A 252 -4.61 -24.72 3.53
CA GLY A 252 -3.55 -23.88 2.95
C GLY A 252 -4.04 -22.67 2.14
N ALA A 253 -5.31 -22.28 2.27
CA ALA A 253 -5.80 -21.03 1.71
C ALA A 253 -5.13 -19.84 2.41
N VAL A 254 -4.71 -18.85 1.63
CA VAL A 254 -4.05 -17.64 2.11
C VAL A 254 -5.07 -16.55 2.35
N ILE A 255 -5.26 -16.11 3.59
CA ILE A 255 -6.08 -14.96 3.96
C ILE A 255 -5.16 -13.75 4.05
N GLU A 256 -5.23 -12.86 3.07
CA GLU A 256 -4.46 -11.63 3.03
C GLU A 256 -5.32 -10.42 3.42
N CYS A 257 -4.90 -9.66 4.44
CA CYS A 257 -5.59 -8.45 4.88
C CYS A 257 -4.72 -7.20 4.65
N TYR A 258 -5.35 -6.13 4.16
CA TYR A 258 -4.67 -4.86 3.82
C TYR A 258 -4.97 -3.73 4.82
N HIS A 259 -6.23 -3.63 5.23
CA HIS A 259 -6.72 -2.57 6.11
C HIS A 259 -8.06 -2.98 6.72
N ILE A 260 -8.47 -2.26 7.75
CA ILE A 260 -9.76 -2.44 8.42
C ILE A 260 -10.57 -1.15 8.29
N ARG A 261 -11.88 -1.30 8.09
CA ARG A 261 -12.86 -0.22 8.14
C ARG A 261 -13.66 -0.31 9.44
N THR A 262 -13.68 0.74 10.24
CA THR A 262 -14.49 0.78 11.48
C THR A 262 -15.92 1.22 11.17
N LEU A 263 -16.84 1.03 12.13
CA LEU A 263 -18.14 1.72 12.09
C LEU A 263 -17.89 3.22 11.85
N GLY A 264 -18.66 3.83 10.95
CA GLY A 264 -18.47 5.22 10.56
C GLY A 264 -17.34 5.48 9.55
N GLU A 265 -16.86 4.45 8.84
CA GLU A 265 -15.91 4.55 7.72
C GLU A 265 -14.46 4.95 8.10
N GLY A 266 -14.11 4.84 9.38
CA GLY A 266 -12.72 5.03 9.83
C GLY A 266 -11.78 4.01 9.19
N LEU A 267 -10.52 4.38 8.94
CA LEU A 267 -9.53 3.54 8.27
C LEU A 267 -8.39 3.20 9.23
N ILE A 268 -8.23 1.90 9.53
CA ILE A 268 -7.06 1.38 10.24
C ILE A 268 -6.13 0.74 9.21
N ASN A 269 -4.93 1.30 9.06
CA ASN A 269 -3.90 0.75 8.19
C ASN A 269 -3.09 -0.32 8.93
N ALA A 270 -2.61 -1.30 8.16
CA ALA A 270 -1.67 -2.27 8.66
C ALA A 270 -0.32 -1.64 9.08
N LEU A 271 0.32 -2.24 10.07
CA LEU A 271 1.67 -1.90 10.52
C LEU A 271 2.66 -1.90 9.35
N HIS A 272 3.50 -0.86 9.27
CA HIS A 272 4.45 -0.61 8.17
C HIS A 272 3.84 -0.52 6.76
N GLY A 273 2.51 -0.41 6.63
CA GLY A 273 1.82 -0.37 5.34
C GLY A 273 1.87 -1.69 4.56
N TRP A 274 2.12 -2.81 5.25
CA TRP A 274 2.21 -4.13 4.62
C TRP A 274 0.87 -4.84 4.54
N SER A 275 0.72 -5.79 3.62
CA SER A 275 -0.29 -6.83 3.80
C SER A 275 0.23 -7.90 4.77
N TYR A 276 -0.68 -8.43 5.56
CA TYR A 276 -0.43 -9.54 6.47
C TYR A 276 -1.26 -10.75 6.07
N LYS A 277 -0.71 -11.94 6.25
CA LYS A 277 -1.28 -13.19 5.75
C LYS A 277 -1.41 -14.22 6.86
N SER A 278 -2.58 -14.84 6.98
CA SER A 278 -2.77 -16.10 7.70
C SER A 278 -3.10 -17.23 6.73
N LEU A 279 -2.97 -18.47 7.19
CA LEU A 279 -3.28 -19.68 6.44
C LEU A 279 -4.43 -20.42 7.11
N THR A 280 -5.24 -21.11 6.31
CA THR A 280 -6.13 -22.14 6.83
C THR A 280 -5.37 -23.40 7.22
N ASP A 281 -5.80 -24.04 8.31
CA ASP A 281 -5.34 -25.37 8.69
C ASP A 281 -6.02 -26.48 7.87
N GLU A 282 -5.75 -27.74 8.24
CA GLU A 282 -6.32 -28.92 7.58
C GLU A 282 -7.85 -28.99 7.64
N GLN A 283 -8.48 -28.30 8.59
CA GLN A 283 -9.93 -28.20 8.75
C GLN A 283 -10.49 -26.93 8.08
N GLY A 284 -9.67 -26.21 7.31
CA GLY A 284 -10.06 -24.97 6.67
C GLY A 284 -10.16 -23.80 7.64
N ALA A 285 -9.78 -23.96 8.91
CA ALA A 285 -9.97 -22.95 9.93
C ALA A 285 -8.86 -21.90 9.89
N PHE A 286 -9.21 -20.63 10.12
CA PHE A 286 -8.28 -19.51 10.15
C PHE A 286 -8.60 -18.51 11.26
N SER A 287 -7.60 -17.70 11.60
CA SER A 287 -7.72 -16.49 12.41
C SER A 287 -6.81 -15.41 11.83
N LEU A 288 -7.18 -14.14 12.00
CA LEU A 288 -6.34 -12.99 11.62
C LEU A 288 -6.69 -11.77 12.47
N TYR A 289 -5.70 -11.25 13.21
CA TYR A 289 -5.71 -9.91 13.78
C TYR A 289 -4.71 -9.06 13.01
N LEU A 290 -5.14 -7.95 12.41
CA LEU A 290 -4.24 -7.14 11.59
C LEU A 290 -3.32 -6.34 12.52
N PRO A 291 -1.98 -6.54 12.52
CA PRO A 291 -1.07 -5.69 13.28
C PRO A 291 -1.21 -4.26 12.76
N ASN A 292 -1.35 -3.30 13.68
CA ASN A 292 -1.69 -1.93 13.34
C ASN A 292 -1.16 -0.96 14.40
N GLU A 293 -1.03 0.30 14.02
CA GLU A 293 -0.69 1.38 14.95
C GLU A 293 -1.84 2.39 15.02
N ASN A 294 -2.08 2.93 16.21
CA ASN A 294 -3.05 3.99 16.44
C ASN A 294 -2.37 5.37 16.48
N ILE A 295 -1.62 5.72 15.43
CA ILE A 295 -0.83 6.97 15.38
C ILE A 295 -1.70 8.23 15.56
N ARG A 296 -2.96 8.15 15.12
CA ARG A 296 -3.91 9.27 15.17
C ARG A 296 -4.69 9.34 16.48
N ASP A 297 -4.64 8.27 17.28
CA ASP A 297 -5.35 8.16 18.55
C ASP A 297 -6.82 8.62 18.37
N ASP A 298 -7.45 7.99 17.37
CA ASP A 298 -8.83 8.19 16.90
C ASP A 298 -9.77 7.01 17.26
N ARG A 299 -9.27 6.09 18.10
CA ARG A 299 -9.94 4.93 18.68
C ARG A 299 -9.17 4.41 19.91
N GLY A 300 -9.69 3.38 20.58
CA GLY A 300 -8.97 2.65 21.63
C GLY A 300 -7.78 1.82 21.12
N TYR A 301 -7.12 1.10 22.03
CA TYR A 301 -5.92 0.30 21.73
C TYR A 301 -6.21 -0.82 20.72
N LEU A 302 -7.29 -1.59 20.95
CA LEU A 302 -7.69 -2.68 20.07
C LEU A 302 -8.48 -2.21 18.85
N VAL A 303 -8.59 -3.07 17.84
CA VAL A 303 -9.54 -2.91 16.74
C VAL A 303 -10.96 -2.87 17.32
N PRO A 304 -11.77 -1.84 17.02
CA PRO A 304 -13.12 -1.75 17.57
C PRO A 304 -14.02 -2.92 17.15
N PRO A 305 -15.05 -3.26 17.94
CA PRO A 305 -16.09 -4.19 17.51
C PRO A 305 -16.75 -3.76 16.20
N LYS A 306 -17.34 -4.71 15.46
CA LYS A 306 -18.04 -4.48 14.18
C LYS A 306 -17.16 -3.88 13.08
N SER A 307 -15.85 -3.99 13.21
CA SER A 307 -14.91 -3.52 12.19
C SER A 307 -14.79 -4.55 11.07
N GLN A 308 -14.70 -4.06 9.83
CA GLN A 308 -14.65 -4.84 8.61
C GLN A 308 -13.21 -4.97 8.09
N TYR A 309 -12.67 -6.17 8.16
CA TYR A 309 -11.36 -6.53 7.64
C TYR A 309 -11.45 -6.71 6.14
N ASN A 310 -10.73 -5.89 5.37
CA ASN A 310 -10.73 -5.99 3.91
C ASN A 310 -9.74 -7.07 3.48
N VAL A 311 -10.27 -8.26 3.21
CA VAL A 311 -9.48 -9.45 2.91
C VAL A 311 -9.53 -9.87 1.44
N ARG A 312 -8.50 -10.58 1.04
CA ARG A 312 -8.44 -11.41 -0.15
C ARG A 312 -8.03 -12.81 0.25
N ILE A 313 -8.85 -13.81 -0.09
CA ILE A 313 -8.59 -15.21 0.22
C ILE A 313 -8.31 -15.97 -1.08
N GLU A 314 -7.15 -16.62 -1.14
CA GLU A 314 -6.71 -17.41 -2.30
C GLU A 314 -6.48 -18.87 -1.88
N ALA A 315 -7.15 -19.81 -2.53
CA ALA A 315 -6.87 -21.24 -2.37
C ALA A 315 -5.53 -21.63 -3.04
N PRO A 316 -4.94 -22.78 -2.68
CA PRO A 316 -3.90 -23.41 -3.49
C PRO A 316 -4.31 -23.51 -4.96
N LYS A 317 -3.41 -23.18 -5.88
CA LYS A 317 -3.73 -22.99 -7.31
C LYS A 317 -4.27 -24.26 -7.97
N GLU A 318 -3.74 -25.40 -7.56
CA GLU A 318 -4.11 -26.74 -7.99
C GLU A 318 -5.60 -27.07 -7.74
N LEU A 319 -6.28 -26.35 -6.84
CA LEU A 319 -7.72 -26.52 -6.60
C LEU A 319 -8.59 -25.77 -7.62
N GLY A 320 -8.03 -24.85 -8.41
CA GLY A 320 -8.78 -24.13 -9.45
C GLY A 320 -9.92 -23.24 -8.94
N LEU A 321 -9.88 -22.84 -7.66
CA LEU A 321 -10.91 -22.01 -7.03
C LEU A 321 -10.66 -20.52 -7.24
N LEU A 322 -11.73 -19.73 -7.37
CA LEU A 322 -11.67 -18.29 -7.51
C LEU A 322 -11.33 -17.61 -6.18
N PRO A 323 -10.64 -16.46 -6.21
CA PRO A 323 -10.35 -15.70 -5.00
C PRO A 323 -11.61 -15.05 -4.42
N TYR A 324 -11.76 -15.10 -3.10
CA TYR A 324 -12.76 -14.32 -2.36
C TYR A 324 -12.21 -12.93 -2.03
N VAL A 325 -12.95 -11.87 -2.39
CA VAL A 325 -12.54 -10.47 -2.17
C VAL A 325 -13.71 -9.66 -1.63
N LYS A 326 -13.98 -9.79 -0.34
CA LYS A 326 -15.03 -9.04 0.38
C LYS A 326 -14.58 -8.82 1.83
N PRO A 327 -15.10 -7.77 2.50
CA PRO A 327 -14.81 -7.57 3.91
C PRO A 327 -15.38 -8.70 4.79
N ILE A 328 -14.74 -8.94 5.93
CA ILE A 328 -15.23 -9.82 7.00
C ILE A 328 -15.33 -9.00 8.28
N GLU A 329 -16.50 -9.03 8.93
CA GLU A 329 -16.74 -8.39 10.21
C GLU A 329 -16.06 -9.17 11.35
N ASN A 330 -15.41 -8.48 12.30
CA ASN A 330 -14.87 -9.11 13.51
C ASN A 330 -15.95 -9.40 14.56
N GLY A 331 -15.63 -10.31 15.49
CA GLY A 331 -16.53 -10.67 16.60
C GLY A 331 -17.58 -11.74 16.25
N ARG A 332 -17.55 -12.29 15.03
CA ARG A 332 -18.35 -13.45 14.64
C ARG A 332 -17.51 -14.43 13.82
N GLU A 333 -17.82 -15.72 13.98
CA GLU A 333 -17.23 -16.77 13.15
C GLU A 333 -17.74 -16.64 11.70
N ALA A 334 -16.81 -16.65 10.75
CA ALA A 334 -17.11 -16.57 9.33
C ALA A 334 -17.14 -17.96 8.68
N LEU A 335 -18.11 -18.21 7.80
CA LEU A 335 -18.11 -19.36 6.91
C LEU A 335 -17.98 -18.85 5.47
N ILE A 336 -16.91 -19.26 4.80
CA ILE A 336 -16.53 -18.72 3.49
C ILE A 336 -16.46 -19.86 2.48
N PHE A 337 -17.21 -19.72 1.40
CA PHE A 337 -17.19 -20.68 0.29
C PHE A 337 -16.41 -20.10 -0.89
N LEU A 338 -15.42 -20.86 -1.37
CA LEU A 338 -14.67 -20.56 -2.58
C LEU A 338 -15.28 -21.34 -3.76
N GLU A 339 -15.67 -20.61 -4.80
CA GLU A 339 -16.35 -21.17 -5.97
C GLU A 339 -15.36 -21.50 -7.08
N SER A 340 -15.73 -22.46 -7.94
CA SER A 340 -15.08 -22.68 -9.23
C SER A 340 -15.63 -21.73 -10.31
N GLY A 341 -14.80 -21.30 -11.25
CA GLY A 341 -15.22 -20.43 -12.34
C GLY A 341 -16.02 -21.11 -13.47
N GLY A 342 -16.13 -22.43 -13.50
CA GLY A 342 -16.83 -23.18 -14.54
C GLY A 342 -16.16 -23.30 -15.92
N TYR A 343 -15.68 -22.22 -16.54
CA TYR A 343 -15.24 -22.22 -17.96
C TYR A 343 -13.78 -21.81 -18.16
N PHE A 344 -13.02 -22.58 -18.94
CA PHE A 344 -11.63 -22.22 -19.26
C PHE A 344 -11.57 -20.99 -20.19
N ARG A 345 -10.77 -19.98 -19.81
CA ARG A 345 -10.55 -18.76 -20.60
C ARG A 345 -9.06 -18.36 -20.62
N THR A 346 -8.67 -17.71 -21.71
CA THR A 346 -7.38 -17.04 -21.93
C THR A 346 -7.63 -15.61 -22.41
N PHE A 347 -6.65 -14.72 -22.21
CA PHE A 347 -6.85 -13.29 -22.38
C PHE A 347 -5.76 -12.67 -23.26
N ILE A 348 -6.18 -11.93 -24.28
CA ILE A 348 -5.33 -11.09 -25.12
C ILE A 348 -5.72 -9.63 -24.91
N PHE A 349 -4.72 -8.76 -24.80
CA PHE A 349 -4.91 -7.32 -24.66
C PHE A 349 -4.23 -6.61 -25.83
N GLU A 350 -4.96 -5.80 -26.59
CA GLU A 350 -4.46 -5.05 -27.74
C GLU A 350 -4.34 -3.56 -27.40
N ASP A 351 -3.18 -2.96 -27.68
CA ASP A 351 -2.98 -1.51 -27.70
C ASP A 351 -2.89 -0.97 -29.14
N ALA A 352 -2.57 0.32 -29.30
CA ALA A 352 -2.48 0.96 -30.62
C ALA A 352 -1.41 0.33 -31.56
N ASN A 353 -0.48 -0.46 -31.02
CA ASN A 353 0.57 -1.16 -31.74
C ASN A 353 0.27 -2.66 -31.92
N GLY A 354 -0.92 -3.13 -31.50
CA GLY A 354 -1.32 -4.54 -31.54
C GLY A 354 -1.24 -5.24 -30.17
N PRO A 355 -1.15 -6.59 -30.14
CA PRO A 355 -1.15 -7.36 -28.90
C PRO A 355 0.01 -6.99 -27.96
N ILE A 356 -0.31 -6.76 -26.69
CA ILE A 356 0.66 -6.52 -25.63
C ILE A 356 1.25 -7.88 -25.20
N ALA A 357 2.45 -8.20 -25.67
CA ALA A 357 3.14 -9.45 -25.31
C ALA A 357 4.16 -9.30 -24.17
N ASP A 358 4.55 -8.07 -23.80
CA ASP A 358 5.56 -7.83 -22.77
C ASP A 358 5.00 -8.13 -21.36
N PRO A 359 5.52 -9.14 -20.63
CA PRO A 359 5.04 -9.46 -19.29
C PRO A 359 5.14 -8.30 -18.30
N LYS A 360 6.13 -7.41 -18.49
CA LYS A 360 6.29 -6.22 -17.64
C LYS A 360 5.20 -5.18 -17.86
N LYS A 361 4.54 -5.17 -19.02
CA LYS A 361 3.36 -4.35 -19.28
C LYS A 361 2.10 -5.05 -18.78
N LEU A 362 1.99 -6.37 -19.02
CA LEU A 362 0.83 -7.18 -18.66
C LEU A 362 0.61 -7.30 -17.14
N GLN A 363 1.68 -7.31 -16.33
CA GLN A 363 1.59 -7.38 -14.86
C GLN A 363 0.74 -6.26 -14.22
N TYR A 364 0.55 -5.17 -14.95
CA TYR A 364 -0.22 -4.01 -14.50
C TYR A 364 -1.71 -4.08 -14.89
N ILE A 365 -2.13 -5.14 -15.59
CA ILE A 365 -3.52 -5.34 -15.98
C ILE A 365 -4.26 -6.06 -14.86
N SER A 366 -5.43 -5.53 -14.52
CA SER A 366 -6.41 -6.13 -13.61
C SER A 366 -7.73 -6.37 -14.33
N LEU A 367 -8.39 -7.48 -14.00
CA LEU A 367 -9.72 -7.80 -14.50
C LEU A 367 -10.75 -7.67 -13.38
N THR A 368 -11.93 -7.21 -13.74
CA THR A 368 -13.13 -7.24 -12.92
C THR A 368 -14.20 -7.99 -13.69
N ILE A 369 -14.86 -8.96 -13.06
CA ILE A 369 -16.01 -9.66 -13.62
C ILE A 369 -17.23 -9.28 -12.81
N ASN A 370 -18.18 -8.56 -13.43
CA ASN A 370 -19.50 -8.30 -12.86
C ASN A 370 -20.42 -9.45 -13.24
N ARG A 371 -20.92 -10.19 -12.26
CA ARG A 371 -21.76 -11.37 -12.48
C ARG A 371 -23.24 -10.99 -12.53
N PRO A 372 -24.09 -11.81 -13.18
CA PRO A 372 -25.54 -11.54 -13.30
C PRO A 372 -26.28 -11.44 -11.96
N ASP A 373 -25.76 -12.07 -10.91
CA ASP A 373 -26.30 -12.02 -9.54
C ASP A 373 -25.92 -10.73 -8.78
N GLY A 374 -25.19 -9.82 -9.43
CA GLY A 374 -24.70 -8.57 -8.86
C GLY A 374 -23.38 -8.72 -8.09
N SER A 375 -22.85 -9.93 -7.94
CA SER A 375 -21.54 -10.15 -7.32
C SER A 375 -20.41 -9.76 -8.27
N ARG A 376 -19.23 -9.47 -7.70
CA ARG A 376 -18.05 -9.01 -8.44
C ARG A 376 -16.83 -9.84 -8.08
N VAL A 377 -16.10 -10.29 -9.09
CA VAL A 377 -14.79 -10.95 -8.92
C VAL A 377 -13.70 -10.00 -9.39
N SER A 378 -12.68 -9.78 -8.56
CA SER A 378 -11.53 -8.93 -8.89
C SER A 378 -10.26 -9.76 -9.01
N LEU A 379 -9.61 -9.70 -10.17
CA LEU A 379 -8.45 -10.51 -10.53
C LEU A 379 -7.25 -9.62 -10.85
N ARG A 380 -6.08 -10.04 -10.40
CA ARG A 380 -4.76 -9.50 -10.74
C ARG A 380 -4.16 -10.32 -11.86
N TYR A 381 -3.19 -9.77 -12.59
CA TYR A 381 -2.52 -10.48 -13.68
C TYR A 381 -2.04 -11.88 -13.31
N LYS A 382 -1.49 -12.06 -12.09
CA LYS A 382 -1.04 -13.38 -11.60
C LYS A 382 -2.14 -14.46 -11.54
N ASP A 383 -3.41 -14.06 -11.51
CA ASP A 383 -4.57 -14.95 -11.40
C ASP A 383 -5.02 -15.49 -12.76
N PHE A 384 -4.65 -14.82 -13.87
CA PHE A 384 -5.15 -15.16 -15.20
C PHE A 384 -4.08 -15.23 -16.30
N LYS A 385 -2.80 -14.94 -15.96
CA LYS A 385 -1.69 -14.92 -16.92
C LYS A 385 -1.48 -16.24 -17.69
N ASP A 386 -1.86 -17.37 -17.09
CA ASP A 386 -1.68 -18.71 -17.67
C ASP A 386 -3.00 -19.26 -18.25
N GLY A 387 -4.04 -18.43 -18.34
CA GLY A 387 -5.43 -18.89 -18.48
C GLY A 387 -5.95 -19.52 -17.19
N GLY A 388 -7.21 -19.95 -17.19
CA GLY A 388 -7.83 -20.49 -16.00
C GLY A 388 -9.34 -20.63 -16.13
N ILE A 389 -9.99 -21.06 -15.05
CA ILE A 389 -11.43 -21.29 -15.03
C ILE A 389 -12.13 -20.03 -14.48
N PHE A 390 -13.00 -19.39 -15.28
CA PHE A 390 -13.63 -18.10 -14.97
C PHE A 390 -15.13 -18.06 -15.30
N PRO A 391 -15.95 -17.36 -14.48
CA PRO A 391 -17.40 -17.39 -14.58
C PRO A 391 -17.92 -16.50 -15.73
N PRO A 392 -19.13 -16.76 -16.24
CA PRO A 392 -19.80 -15.82 -17.14
C PRO A 392 -20.10 -14.49 -16.43
N GLY A 393 -20.20 -13.42 -17.20
CA GLY A 393 -20.43 -12.07 -16.69
C GLY A 393 -19.93 -10.99 -17.64
N GLU A 394 -19.93 -9.75 -17.17
CA GLU A 394 -19.34 -8.62 -17.88
C GLU A 394 -17.92 -8.38 -17.39
N TYR A 395 -16.94 -8.53 -18.28
CA TYR A 395 -15.53 -8.43 -17.97
C TYR A 395 -15.03 -7.03 -18.29
N HIS A 396 -14.37 -6.42 -17.32
CA HIS A 396 -13.74 -5.11 -17.41
C HIS A 396 -12.24 -5.26 -17.19
N ALA A 397 -11.45 -4.83 -18.16
CA ALA A 397 -9.99 -4.81 -18.03
C ALA A 397 -9.49 -3.38 -17.86
N VAL A 398 -8.56 -3.21 -16.91
CA VAL A 398 -7.90 -1.94 -16.63
C VAL A 398 -6.41 -2.17 -16.52
N ARG A 399 -5.61 -1.40 -17.25
CA ARG A 399 -4.18 -1.28 -17.01
C ARG A 399 -3.96 -0.16 -16.01
N ARG A 400 -3.32 -0.45 -14.88
CA ARG A 400 -2.97 0.54 -13.84
C ARG A 400 -1.50 0.96 -13.98
N GLY A 401 -1.07 2.07 -13.39
CA GLY A 401 0.34 2.49 -13.39
C GLY A 401 0.58 3.84 -14.08
N MET A 402 1.75 4.03 -14.71
CA MET A 402 2.12 5.33 -15.32
C MET A 402 1.18 5.76 -16.44
N ASP A 403 0.66 4.81 -17.22
CA ASP A 403 -0.36 5.04 -18.25
C ASP A 403 -1.61 4.21 -17.91
N GLU A 404 -2.48 4.78 -17.08
CA GLU A 404 -3.76 4.14 -16.72
C GLU A 404 -4.77 4.27 -17.86
N PHE A 405 -5.37 3.16 -18.27
CA PHE A 405 -6.46 3.14 -19.25
C PHE A 405 -7.33 1.90 -19.11
N ASN A 406 -8.57 2.05 -19.57
CA ASN A 406 -9.56 0.98 -19.62
C ASN A 406 -9.66 0.40 -21.03
N PHE A 407 -9.85 -0.90 -21.12
CA PHE A 407 -10.24 -1.57 -22.35
C PHE A 407 -11.77 -1.55 -22.49
N GLU A 408 -12.27 -1.84 -23.69
CA GLU A 408 -13.70 -2.08 -23.89
C GLU A 408 -14.18 -3.31 -23.10
N PRO A 409 -15.32 -3.22 -22.40
CA PRO A 409 -15.84 -4.34 -21.65
C PRO A 409 -16.35 -5.44 -22.59
N LEU A 410 -16.25 -6.70 -22.14
CA LEU A 410 -16.74 -7.87 -22.87
C LEU A 410 -17.88 -8.52 -22.10
N THR A 411 -18.99 -8.81 -22.78
CA THR A 411 -20.04 -9.68 -22.24
C THR A 411 -19.68 -11.14 -22.55
N VAL A 412 -19.45 -11.93 -21.51
CA VAL A 412 -18.99 -13.32 -21.61
C VAL A 412 -20.07 -14.25 -21.08
N ASN A 413 -20.43 -15.24 -21.88
CA ASN A 413 -21.36 -16.33 -21.54
C ASN A 413 -20.69 -17.69 -21.82
N GLU A 414 -21.44 -18.78 -21.65
CA GLU A 414 -20.93 -20.15 -21.84
C GLU A 414 -20.49 -20.41 -23.29
N GLN A 415 -21.15 -19.77 -24.27
CA GLN A 415 -20.88 -19.90 -25.70
C GLN A 415 -19.76 -18.99 -26.19
N SER A 416 -19.22 -18.11 -25.33
CA SER A 416 -18.10 -17.25 -25.67
C SER A 416 -16.84 -18.09 -25.94
N PRO A 417 -15.96 -17.63 -26.86
CA PRO A 417 -14.73 -18.36 -27.15
C PRO A 417 -13.82 -18.42 -25.92
N ASP A 418 -12.95 -19.43 -25.91
CA ASP A 418 -11.94 -19.59 -24.84
C ASP A 418 -10.92 -18.44 -24.85
N GLU A 419 -10.64 -17.87 -26.01
CA GLU A 419 -9.76 -16.71 -26.17
C GLU A 419 -10.58 -15.42 -26.19
N LEU A 420 -10.39 -14.56 -25.19
CA LEU A 420 -11.07 -13.27 -25.04
C LEU A 420 -10.10 -12.13 -25.37
N ILE A 421 -10.48 -11.26 -26.32
CA ILE A 421 -9.64 -10.18 -26.83
C ILE A 421 -10.17 -8.83 -26.36
N PHE A 422 -9.39 -8.14 -25.53
CA PHE A 422 -9.67 -6.79 -25.06
C PHE A 422 -9.02 -5.74 -25.95
N ARG A 423 -9.80 -4.76 -26.40
CA ARG A 423 -9.34 -3.66 -27.26
C ARG A 423 -9.48 -2.31 -26.58
N LEU A 424 -8.65 -1.35 -26.99
CA LEU A 424 -8.81 0.03 -26.55
C LEU A 424 -10.02 0.68 -27.19
N PRO A 425 -10.78 1.50 -26.44
CA PRO A 425 -11.85 2.29 -27.02
C PRO A 425 -11.31 3.37 -27.94
N GLU A 426 -12.11 3.75 -28.95
CA GLU A 426 -11.79 4.87 -29.84
C GLU A 426 -11.72 6.22 -29.09
N GLY A 427 -11.07 7.22 -29.70
CA GLY A 427 -11.01 8.58 -29.12
C GLY A 427 -12.38 9.25 -29.01
N ILE A 428 -12.50 10.19 -28.08
CA ILE A 428 -13.59 11.18 -27.99
C ILE A 428 -13.00 12.53 -28.41
N LEU A 429 -13.67 13.23 -29.32
CA LEU A 429 -13.32 14.61 -29.68
C LEU A 429 -14.03 15.57 -28.72
N TYR A 430 -13.25 16.37 -28.02
CA TYR A 430 -13.73 17.44 -27.17
C TYR A 430 -13.49 18.78 -27.83
N TYR A 431 -14.46 19.69 -27.75
CA TYR A 431 -14.33 21.05 -28.25
C TYR A 431 -15.02 22.03 -27.31
N GLY A 432 -14.58 23.28 -27.31
CA GLY A 432 -15.14 24.30 -26.44
C GLY A 432 -14.66 25.69 -26.78
N GLN A 433 -15.04 26.66 -25.95
CA GLN A 433 -14.69 28.07 -26.11
C GLN A 433 -14.21 28.66 -24.78
N VAL A 434 -13.18 29.50 -24.84
CA VAL A 434 -12.69 30.32 -23.73
C VAL A 434 -13.06 31.78 -23.97
N VAL A 435 -13.64 32.41 -22.95
CA VAL A 435 -14.09 33.81 -23.01
C VAL A 435 -13.65 34.58 -21.77
N HIS A 436 -13.61 35.90 -21.90
CA HIS A 436 -13.31 36.80 -20.80
C HIS A 436 -14.51 36.87 -19.84
N GLY A 437 -14.29 36.52 -18.57
CA GLY A 437 -15.37 36.30 -17.60
C GLY A 437 -16.21 37.54 -17.28
N LEU A 438 -15.69 38.76 -17.51
CA LEU A 438 -16.44 40.00 -17.26
C LEU A 438 -17.15 40.56 -18.49
N THR A 439 -16.61 40.33 -19.69
CA THR A 439 -17.10 40.95 -20.93
C THR A 439 -17.81 39.96 -21.85
N GLY A 440 -17.56 38.67 -21.68
CA GLY A 440 -18.06 37.61 -22.56
C GLY A 440 -17.35 37.54 -23.92
N GLU A 441 -16.34 38.39 -24.14
CA GLU A 441 -15.60 38.42 -25.40
C GLU A 441 -14.72 37.17 -25.55
N PRO A 442 -14.60 36.60 -26.77
CA PRO A 442 -13.65 35.53 -27.05
C PRO A 442 -12.23 35.86 -26.61
N MET A 443 -11.54 34.87 -26.03
CA MET A 443 -10.13 35.01 -25.65
C MET A 443 -9.22 34.24 -26.61
N PRO A 444 -8.61 34.90 -27.61
CA PRO A 444 -7.59 34.27 -28.45
C PRO A 444 -6.31 33.98 -27.67
N GLU A 445 -5.55 32.98 -28.13
CA GLU A 445 -4.25 32.61 -27.57
C GLU A 445 -4.28 32.22 -26.07
N ALA A 446 -5.46 31.90 -25.53
CA ALA A 446 -5.59 31.31 -24.20
C ALA A 446 -5.15 29.85 -24.28
N PHE A 447 -4.48 29.36 -23.23
CA PHE A 447 -4.02 27.97 -23.20
C PHE A 447 -5.10 27.07 -22.63
N VAL A 448 -5.26 25.90 -23.25
CA VAL A 448 -6.10 24.82 -22.74
C VAL A 448 -5.31 23.52 -22.68
N ILE A 449 -5.33 22.87 -21.51
CA ILE A 449 -4.73 21.55 -21.31
C ILE A 449 -5.79 20.50 -21.03
N GLY A 450 -5.61 19.32 -21.63
CA GLY A 450 -6.19 18.08 -21.11
C GLY A 450 -5.18 17.44 -20.17
N PHE A 451 -5.58 17.15 -18.93
CA PHE A 451 -4.67 16.70 -17.89
C PHE A 451 -5.19 15.45 -17.16
N SER A 452 -4.28 14.57 -16.73
CA SER A 452 -4.62 13.33 -16.02
C SER A 452 -4.40 13.40 -14.51
N SER A 453 -3.58 14.33 -14.03
CA SER A 453 -3.27 14.48 -12.61
C SER A 453 -2.75 15.90 -12.28
N LYS A 454 -2.84 16.29 -11.00
CA LYS A 454 -2.12 17.46 -10.49
C LYS A 454 -0.77 17.01 -9.95
N ALA A 455 0.30 17.75 -10.30
CA ALA A 455 1.66 17.53 -9.84
C ALA A 455 2.02 18.54 -8.73
N LYS A 456 3.12 19.28 -8.83
CA LYS A 456 3.61 20.18 -7.76
C LYS A 456 3.53 21.66 -8.18
N GLY A 457 3.09 22.51 -7.26
CA GLY A 457 3.03 23.96 -7.47
C GLY A 457 1.69 24.45 -8.02
N ASN A 458 1.70 25.65 -8.60
CA ASN A 458 0.51 26.33 -9.10
C ASN A 458 0.86 27.36 -10.19
N LEU A 459 -0.16 27.87 -10.89
CA LEU A 459 0.02 28.77 -12.04
C LEU A 459 0.67 30.12 -11.67
N SER A 460 0.50 30.60 -10.43
CA SER A 460 1.15 31.84 -9.99
C SER A 460 2.68 31.74 -9.85
N MET A 461 3.23 30.52 -9.87
CA MET A 461 4.68 30.27 -9.81
C MET A 461 5.36 30.36 -11.18
N ILE A 462 4.59 30.45 -12.28
CA ILE A 462 5.14 30.65 -13.61
C ILE A 462 5.65 32.08 -13.72
N THR A 463 6.95 32.21 -13.94
CA THR A 463 7.63 33.50 -14.04
C THR A 463 7.32 34.20 -15.36
N GLU A 464 7.49 35.53 -15.40
CA GLU A 464 7.34 36.34 -16.63
C GLU A 464 8.20 35.79 -17.79
N GLY A 465 9.43 35.34 -17.51
CA GLY A 465 10.30 34.73 -18.52
C GLY A 465 9.78 33.40 -19.07
N GLN A 466 9.12 32.60 -18.23
CA GLN A 466 8.50 31.34 -18.65
C GLN A 466 7.21 31.58 -19.45
N TRP A 467 6.41 32.58 -19.08
CA TRP A 467 5.27 33.01 -19.88
C TRP A 467 5.69 33.48 -21.28
N LYS A 468 6.70 34.35 -21.35
CA LYS A 468 7.29 34.77 -22.64
C LYS A 468 7.75 33.58 -23.48
N ALA A 469 8.40 32.59 -22.86
CA ALA A 469 8.82 31.39 -23.56
C ALA A 469 7.63 30.56 -24.09
N LEU A 470 6.54 30.49 -23.33
CA LEU A 470 5.33 29.77 -23.71
C LEU A 470 4.61 30.43 -24.91
N TYR A 471 4.52 31.77 -24.93
CA TYR A 471 3.86 32.50 -26.02
C TYR A 471 4.58 32.45 -27.37
N VAL A 472 5.90 32.20 -27.37
CA VAL A 472 6.71 32.14 -28.61
C VAL A 472 6.62 30.78 -29.29
N LEU A 473 6.00 29.79 -28.66
CA LEU A 473 5.85 28.46 -29.25
C LEU A 473 4.91 28.46 -30.46
N PRO A 474 5.08 27.52 -31.41
CA PRO A 474 4.14 27.29 -32.50
C PRO A 474 2.84 26.65 -31.98
N ASP A 475 1.78 26.66 -32.80
CA ASP A 475 0.45 26.14 -32.42
C ASP A 475 0.46 24.64 -32.13
N ASP A 476 1.33 23.87 -32.79
CA ASP A 476 1.56 22.47 -32.50
C ASP A 476 2.60 22.33 -31.37
N LEU A 477 2.07 22.29 -30.14
CA LEU A 477 2.87 22.32 -28.92
C LEU A 477 3.39 20.93 -28.53
N ASP A 478 4.69 20.70 -28.70
CA ASP A 478 5.37 19.51 -28.18
C ASP A 478 5.58 19.61 -26.67
N LEU A 479 5.05 18.63 -25.92
CA LEU A 479 5.18 18.54 -24.46
C LEU A 479 6.64 18.35 -24.00
N ASN A 480 7.55 17.90 -24.87
CA ASN A 480 8.96 17.79 -24.56
C ASN A 480 9.71 19.12 -24.67
N ASN A 481 9.05 20.19 -25.16
CA ASN A 481 9.67 21.50 -25.28
C ASN A 481 9.94 22.09 -23.89
N PRO A 482 11.17 22.56 -23.59
CA PRO A 482 11.52 23.16 -22.30
C PRO A 482 10.61 24.32 -21.86
N ALA A 483 10.00 25.05 -22.80
CA ALA A 483 9.09 26.15 -22.49
C ALA A 483 7.73 25.68 -21.93
N VAL A 484 7.30 24.45 -22.22
CA VAL A 484 6.06 23.85 -21.68
C VAL A 484 6.31 23.21 -20.31
N LYS A 485 7.56 22.87 -20.01
CA LYS A 485 7.97 22.21 -18.76
C LYS A 485 7.37 22.85 -17.48
N PRO A 486 7.33 24.18 -17.31
CA PRO A 486 6.72 24.78 -16.11
C PRO A 486 5.26 24.37 -15.89
N VAL A 487 4.48 24.23 -16.97
CA VAL A 487 3.08 23.76 -16.90
C VAL A 487 3.03 22.26 -16.59
N CYS A 488 3.92 21.46 -17.20
CA CYS A 488 4.03 20.02 -16.95
C CYS A 488 4.53 19.67 -15.53
N ASP A 489 5.27 20.58 -14.88
CA ASP A 489 5.68 20.41 -13.49
C ASP A 489 4.51 20.61 -12.52
N ILE A 490 3.50 21.39 -12.92
CA ILE A 490 2.27 21.67 -12.16
C ILE A 490 1.18 20.63 -12.45
N TYR A 491 1.06 20.16 -13.70
CA TYR A 491 0.01 19.23 -14.14
C TYR A 491 0.57 18.07 -14.95
N GLY A 492 -0.03 16.88 -14.81
CA GLY A 492 0.15 15.77 -15.73
C GLY A 492 -0.52 16.05 -17.07
N VAL A 493 0.08 16.93 -17.87
CA VAL A 493 -0.44 17.36 -19.18
C VAL A 493 -0.38 16.20 -20.18
N LYS A 494 -1.52 15.90 -20.81
CA LYS A 494 -1.62 14.93 -21.91
C LYS A 494 -1.59 15.59 -23.27
N LYS A 495 -2.14 16.81 -23.37
CA LYS A 495 -2.06 17.68 -24.54
C LYS A 495 -2.30 19.12 -24.11
N ILE A 496 -1.69 20.06 -24.82
CA ILE A 496 -1.86 21.50 -24.66
C ILE A 496 -2.17 22.11 -26.03
N VAL A 497 -3.10 23.06 -26.08
CA VAL A 497 -3.47 23.81 -27.29
C VAL A 497 -3.68 25.28 -26.93
N ARG A 498 -3.67 26.14 -27.96
CA ARG A 498 -4.12 27.53 -27.86
C ARG A 498 -5.49 27.69 -28.52
N THR A 499 -6.27 28.63 -28.00
CA THR A 499 -7.53 29.02 -28.61
C THR A 499 -7.30 29.89 -29.84
N ASP A 500 -8.18 29.75 -30.83
CA ASP A 500 -8.18 30.57 -32.04
C ASP A 500 -8.75 31.99 -31.80
N ASP A 501 -8.87 32.78 -32.87
CA ASP A 501 -9.43 34.14 -32.84
C ASP A 501 -10.87 34.23 -32.27
N GLN A 502 -11.61 33.12 -32.25
CA GLN A 502 -12.95 33.01 -31.66
C GLN A 502 -12.92 32.37 -30.27
N GLY A 503 -11.74 32.19 -29.67
CA GLY A 503 -11.59 31.55 -28.37
C GLY A 503 -11.84 30.05 -28.42
N CYS A 504 -11.95 29.44 -29.60
CA CYS A 504 -12.33 28.04 -29.75
C CYS A 504 -11.11 27.11 -29.71
N PHE A 505 -11.32 25.88 -29.23
CA PHE A 505 -10.29 24.84 -29.22
C PHE A 505 -10.90 23.45 -29.43
N GLN A 506 -10.07 22.49 -29.85
CA GLN A 506 -10.46 21.09 -29.99
C GLN A 506 -9.32 20.13 -29.64
N MET A 507 -9.64 19.01 -29.01
CA MET A 507 -8.69 18.00 -28.56
C MET A 507 -9.33 16.62 -28.57
N SER A 508 -8.56 15.57 -28.87
CA SER A 508 -9.05 14.20 -28.84
C SER A 508 -8.32 13.38 -27.79
N PHE A 509 -9.07 12.61 -27.00
CA PHE A 509 -8.54 11.74 -25.95
C PHE A 509 -9.27 10.42 -25.93
N ARG A 510 -8.61 9.34 -25.52
CA ARG A 510 -9.30 8.09 -25.23
C ARG A 510 -10.15 8.22 -23.96
N PRO A 511 -11.25 7.47 -23.85
CA PRO A 511 -12.01 7.38 -22.60
C PRO A 511 -11.12 7.08 -21.40
N GLY A 512 -11.18 7.95 -20.39
CA GLY A 512 -10.42 7.81 -19.14
C GLY A 512 -8.98 8.33 -19.18
N GLU A 513 -8.48 8.80 -20.32
CA GLU A 513 -7.10 9.31 -20.44
C GLU A 513 -6.85 10.62 -19.67
N ILE A 514 -7.90 11.42 -19.50
CA ILE A 514 -7.85 12.71 -18.80
C ILE A 514 -8.84 12.76 -17.65
N TYR A 515 -8.47 13.51 -16.62
CA TYR A 515 -9.33 13.90 -15.50
C TYR A 515 -10.24 15.09 -15.88
N GLY A 516 -9.74 16.01 -16.71
CA GLY A 516 -10.48 17.19 -17.13
C GLY A 516 -9.67 18.12 -18.02
N PHE A 517 -10.20 19.33 -18.16
CA PHE A 517 -9.63 20.44 -18.93
C PHE A 517 -9.30 21.60 -18.01
N ILE A 518 -8.20 22.30 -18.26
CA ILE A 518 -7.87 23.57 -17.60
C ILE A 518 -7.61 24.62 -18.66
N ALA A 519 -8.38 25.71 -18.62
CA ALA A 519 -8.11 26.91 -19.39
C ALA A 519 -7.37 27.92 -18.49
N PHE A 520 -6.34 28.56 -19.03
CA PHE A 520 -5.53 29.52 -18.27
C PHE A 520 -4.84 30.53 -19.19
N GLN A 521 -4.54 31.70 -18.62
CA GLN A 521 -3.85 32.81 -19.29
C GLN A 521 -3.07 33.62 -18.25
N GLU A 522 -1.98 34.29 -18.65
CA GLU A 522 -1.20 35.16 -17.75
C GLU A 522 -2.11 36.22 -17.12
N ASN A 523 -2.06 36.37 -15.79
CA ASN A 523 -2.91 37.27 -15.00
C ASN A 523 -4.42 36.99 -15.06
N TYR A 524 -4.82 35.74 -15.31
CA TYR A 524 -6.20 35.26 -15.19
C TYR A 524 -6.30 34.05 -14.26
N LEU A 525 -7.45 33.89 -13.61
CA LEU A 525 -7.75 32.72 -12.80
C LEU A 525 -7.95 31.52 -13.71
N GLY A 526 -7.12 30.49 -13.53
CA GLY A 526 -7.32 29.23 -14.24
C GLY A 526 -8.66 28.59 -13.87
N LEU A 527 -9.38 28.08 -14.87
CA LEU A 527 -10.66 27.39 -14.69
C LEU A 527 -10.54 25.94 -15.13
N MET A 528 -11.01 25.04 -14.28
CA MET A 528 -11.05 23.61 -14.55
C MET A 528 -12.47 23.13 -14.83
N HIS A 529 -12.63 22.32 -15.88
CA HIS A 529 -13.83 21.53 -16.11
C HIS A 529 -13.52 20.04 -16.01
N ARG A 530 -14.33 19.30 -15.25
CA ARG A 530 -14.15 17.85 -15.06
C ARG A 530 -14.70 17.07 -16.24
N ARG A 531 -13.91 16.12 -16.75
CA ARG A 531 -14.32 15.26 -17.87
C ARG A 531 -15.59 14.45 -17.58
N HIS A 532 -15.86 14.10 -16.32
CA HIS A 532 -17.03 13.28 -15.98
C HIS A 532 -18.38 13.99 -16.17
N ALA A 533 -18.39 15.32 -16.24
CA ALA A 533 -19.58 16.10 -16.56
C ALA A 533 -19.89 16.12 -18.07
N LEU A 534 -18.95 15.66 -18.91
CA LEU A 534 -19.04 15.73 -20.35
C LEU A 534 -19.46 14.37 -20.90
N VAL A 535 -20.66 14.31 -21.49
CA VAL A 535 -21.21 13.10 -22.12
C VAL A 535 -21.02 13.20 -23.62
N PRO A 536 -20.25 12.29 -24.25
CA PRO A 536 -20.10 12.28 -25.69
C PRO A 536 -21.41 11.91 -26.39
N ASP A 537 -21.66 12.52 -27.54
CA ASP A 537 -22.77 12.19 -28.42
C ASP A 537 -22.53 10.87 -29.20
N LYS A 538 -23.48 10.53 -30.08
CA LYS A 538 -23.40 9.33 -30.94
C LYS A 538 -22.20 9.33 -31.90
N ASN A 539 -21.59 10.49 -32.17
CA ASN A 539 -20.41 10.65 -33.02
C ASN A 539 -19.11 10.70 -32.20
N ARG A 540 -19.18 10.38 -30.89
CA ARG A 540 -18.07 10.49 -29.94
C ARG A 540 -17.52 11.91 -29.81
N GLN A 541 -18.40 12.91 -29.86
CA GLN A 541 -18.04 14.31 -29.66
C GLN A 541 -18.67 14.86 -28.38
N ALA A 542 -17.93 15.69 -27.64
CA ALA A 542 -18.42 16.32 -26.42
C ALA A 542 -18.07 17.81 -26.41
N GLU A 543 -19.10 18.65 -26.26
CA GLU A 543 -18.95 20.09 -26.06
C GLU A 543 -18.59 20.38 -24.60
N ILE A 544 -17.54 21.16 -24.38
CA ILE A 544 -17.15 21.68 -23.07
C ILE A 544 -17.92 22.99 -22.85
N PRO A 545 -18.60 23.17 -21.70
CA PRO A 545 -19.24 24.44 -21.36
C PRO A 545 -18.25 25.60 -21.48
N VAL A 546 -18.77 26.78 -21.88
CA VAL A 546 -17.96 27.98 -22.08
C VAL A 546 -17.10 28.28 -20.85
N MET A 547 -15.77 28.28 -21.04
CA MET A 547 -14.79 28.45 -19.98
C MET A 547 -14.53 29.94 -19.77
N LYS A 548 -15.01 30.50 -18.66
CA LYS A 548 -14.87 31.93 -18.32
C LYS A 548 -13.62 32.19 -17.48
N LEU A 549 -12.65 32.91 -18.04
CA LEU A 549 -11.45 33.32 -17.30
C LEU A 549 -11.64 34.72 -16.71
N TYR A 550 -11.52 34.83 -15.39
CA TYR A 550 -11.64 36.10 -14.67
C TYR A 550 -10.26 36.68 -14.36
N PRO A 551 -10.11 38.02 -14.37
CA PRO A 551 -8.85 38.66 -14.00
C PRO A 551 -8.31 38.19 -12.65
N ALA A 552 -7.01 37.89 -12.58
CA ALA A 552 -6.34 37.47 -11.36
C ALA A 552 -5.33 38.51 -10.86
N ALA A 553 -5.18 38.54 -9.56
CA ALA A 553 -4.05 39.13 -8.84
C ALA A 553 -3.28 38.01 -8.12
N THR A 554 -2.10 38.33 -7.59
CA THR A 554 -1.25 37.36 -6.89
C THR A 554 -1.09 37.76 -5.44
N VAL A 555 -1.28 36.82 -4.53
CA VAL A 555 -0.95 36.96 -3.12
C VAL A 555 0.28 36.12 -2.81
N VAL A 556 1.21 36.69 -2.04
CA VAL A 556 2.39 36.02 -1.50
C VAL A 556 2.25 35.92 0.02
N MET A 557 2.59 34.78 0.59
CA MET A 557 2.62 34.62 2.05
C MET A 557 3.52 33.46 2.49
N GLU A 558 3.81 33.42 3.79
CA GLU A 558 4.42 32.27 4.46
C GLU A 558 3.47 31.71 5.53
N ALA A 559 3.10 30.43 5.42
CA ALA A 559 2.29 29.73 6.41
C ALA A 559 3.18 28.84 7.29
N CYS A 560 3.26 29.15 8.58
CA CYS A 560 4.22 28.55 9.51
C CYS A 560 3.58 27.57 10.50
N THR A 561 4.30 26.49 10.80
CA THR A 561 3.95 25.54 11.86
C THR A 561 5.19 24.75 12.31
N GLU A 562 5.20 24.29 13.55
CA GLU A 562 6.20 23.37 14.09
C GLU A 562 5.96 21.90 13.64
N ALA A 563 4.83 21.60 12.99
CA ALA A 563 4.53 20.27 12.49
C ALA A 563 5.59 19.78 11.51
N LYS A 564 5.84 18.46 11.44
CA LYS A 564 6.70 17.88 10.40
C LYS A 564 6.04 17.94 9.01
N ARG A 565 4.71 17.81 8.93
CA ARG A 565 3.93 17.87 7.69
C ARG A 565 2.47 18.24 8.01
N ILE A 566 1.93 19.23 7.30
CA ILE A 566 0.53 19.64 7.35
C ILE A 566 0.01 19.90 5.93
N SER A 567 -1.28 19.65 5.69
CA SER A 567 -1.96 19.99 4.44
C SER A 567 -2.69 21.33 4.59
N ILE A 568 -2.16 22.40 3.99
CA ILE A 568 -2.72 23.76 4.12
C ILE A 568 -3.45 24.15 2.84
N TRP A 569 -4.70 24.59 2.95
CA TRP A 569 -5.56 24.97 1.84
C TRP A 569 -6.00 26.44 1.95
N PRO A 570 -5.61 27.34 1.02
CA PRO A 570 -6.11 28.70 0.98
C PRO A 570 -7.54 28.77 0.42
N ARG A 571 -8.42 29.52 1.07
CA ARG A 571 -9.79 29.80 0.64
C ARG A 571 -10.04 31.30 0.59
N TRP A 572 -10.83 31.71 -0.40
CA TRP A 572 -11.34 33.07 -0.47
C TRP A 572 -12.64 33.18 0.34
N ILE A 573 -12.75 34.24 1.13
CA ILE A 573 -13.99 34.66 1.79
C ILE A 573 -14.45 35.91 1.04
N ILE A 574 -15.56 35.79 0.32
CA ILE A 574 -16.14 36.84 -0.53
C ILE A 574 -17.57 37.05 -0.05
N ASP A 575 -17.91 38.29 0.30
CA ASP A 575 -19.30 38.69 0.58
C ASP A 575 -19.92 39.22 -0.72
N GLU A 576 -21.01 38.61 -1.17
CA GLU A 576 -21.72 39.02 -2.38
C GLU A 576 -22.26 40.45 -2.31
N ASN A 577 -22.60 40.94 -1.11
CA ASN A 577 -23.21 42.26 -0.93
C ASN A 577 -22.18 43.39 -0.89
N GLU A 578 -20.91 43.06 -0.60
CA GLU A 578 -19.80 44.02 -0.56
C GLU A 578 -19.02 44.06 -1.88
N ASN A 579 -19.52 43.40 -2.92
CA ASN A 579 -18.84 43.21 -4.19
C ASN A 579 -19.69 43.64 -5.40
N PRO A 580 -19.06 43.90 -6.56
CA PRO A 580 -19.78 44.21 -7.80
C PRO A 580 -20.75 43.09 -8.21
N VAL A 581 -21.81 43.44 -8.95
CA VAL A 581 -22.90 42.52 -9.33
C VAL A 581 -22.40 41.25 -10.03
N TRP A 582 -21.30 41.33 -10.79
CA TRP A 582 -20.71 40.18 -11.50
C TRP A 582 -20.17 39.09 -10.55
N VAL A 583 -19.97 39.39 -9.26
CA VAL A 583 -19.51 38.40 -8.26
C VAL A 583 -20.43 37.19 -8.18
N ARG A 584 -21.73 37.36 -8.42
CA ARG A 584 -22.71 36.26 -8.39
C ARG A 584 -22.46 35.26 -9.50
N GLU A 585 -22.15 35.75 -10.69
CA GLU A 585 -21.82 34.90 -11.84
C GLU A 585 -20.45 34.24 -11.66
N PHE A 586 -19.49 34.98 -11.10
CA PHE A 586 -18.19 34.43 -10.71
C PHE A 586 -18.34 33.26 -9.72
N LEU A 587 -19.10 33.44 -8.63
CA LEU A 587 -19.35 32.39 -7.64
C LEU A 587 -20.15 31.22 -8.22
N ALA A 588 -21.09 31.48 -9.14
CA ALA A 588 -21.84 30.44 -9.84
C ALA A 588 -20.99 29.65 -10.85
N THR A 589 -19.88 30.22 -11.34
CA THR A 589 -18.94 29.53 -12.25
C THR A 589 -18.21 28.40 -11.52
N ASP A 590 -18.03 28.51 -10.20
CA ASP A 590 -17.40 27.48 -9.37
C ASP A 590 -18.44 26.69 -8.58
N ASP A 591 -19.02 25.68 -9.23
CA ASP A 591 -20.01 24.79 -8.62
C ASP A 591 -19.37 23.63 -7.80
N ARG A 592 -18.04 23.50 -7.84
CA ARG A 592 -17.22 22.43 -7.22
C ARG A 592 -17.54 21.00 -7.67
N LYS A 593 -18.50 20.81 -8.57
CA LYS A 593 -18.97 19.53 -9.09
C LYS A 593 -18.42 19.29 -10.49
N GLU A 594 -18.64 20.23 -11.39
CA GLU A 594 -18.28 20.16 -12.80
C GLU A 594 -17.16 21.16 -13.10
N SER A 595 -17.26 22.33 -12.49
CA SER A 595 -16.43 23.50 -12.78
C SER A 595 -15.84 24.05 -11.48
N LEU A 596 -14.55 24.35 -11.49
CA LEU A 596 -13.90 24.99 -10.34
C LEU A 596 -12.74 25.87 -10.77
N PHE A 597 -12.58 27.01 -10.10
CA PHE A 597 -11.34 27.75 -10.23
C PHE A 597 -10.20 26.90 -9.69
N ILE A 598 -9.04 26.99 -10.34
CA ILE A 598 -7.81 26.42 -9.81
C ILE A 598 -7.48 27.18 -8.53
N TYR A 599 -8.00 26.71 -7.40
CA TYR A 599 -7.44 26.99 -6.11
C TYR A 599 -6.03 26.44 -6.15
N ASP A 600 -5.07 27.32 -5.93
CA ASP A 600 -3.67 26.94 -5.84
C ASP A 600 -3.54 25.78 -4.86
N GLY A 601 -2.76 24.77 -5.27
CA GLY A 601 -2.66 23.52 -4.53
C GLY A 601 -2.19 23.72 -3.11
N TRP A 602 -2.31 22.66 -2.31
CA TRP A 602 -1.73 22.56 -0.96
C TRP A 602 -0.46 23.39 -0.82
N ILE A 603 -0.51 24.49 -0.05
CA ILE A 603 0.67 25.32 0.15
C ILE A 603 1.60 24.61 1.13
N GLU A 604 2.89 24.63 0.84
CA GLU A 604 3.87 24.02 1.72
C GLU A 604 4.06 24.87 2.99
N GLN A 605 4.16 24.21 4.14
CA GLN A 605 4.51 24.86 5.40
C GLN A 605 5.93 25.45 5.38
N ASN A 606 6.15 26.53 6.13
CA ASN A 606 7.46 27.17 6.35
C ASN A 606 8.18 27.56 5.04
N LYS A 607 7.41 27.93 4.01
CA LYS A 607 7.91 28.41 2.73
C LYS A 607 7.06 29.56 2.22
N VAL A 608 7.74 30.62 1.78
CA VAL A 608 7.11 31.73 1.06
C VAL A 608 6.61 31.21 -0.29
N GLN A 609 5.31 31.33 -0.54
CA GLN A 609 4.67 30.87 -1.76
C GLN A 609 3.61 31.87 -2.22
N SER A 610 3.33 31.84 -3.51
CA SER A 610 2.29 32.63 -4.15
C SER A 610 1.08 31.78 -4.52
N PHE A 611 -0.07 32.43 -4.59
CA PHE A 611 -1.31 31.88 -5.14
C PHE A 611 -2.16 33.00 -5.73
N HIS A 612 -3.07 32.67 -6.66
CA HIS A 612 -3.93 33.65 -7.29
C HIS A 612 -5.20 33.96 -6.45
N VAL A 613 -5.69 35.18 -6.61
CA VAL A 613 -6.98 35.65 -6.08
C VAL A 613 -7.73 36.42 -7.17
N PRO A 614 -9.08 36.47 -7.17
CA PRO A 614 -9.81 37.26 -8.14
C PRO A 614 -9.52 38.76 -7.99
N ALA A 615 -9.11 39.41 -9.07
CA ALA A 615 -8.88 40.84 -9.10
C ALA A 615 -10.22 41.61 -9.18
N GLY A 616 -10.23 42.83 -8.65
CA GLY A 616 -11.40 43.72 -8.64
C GLY A 616 -12.49 43.35 -7.62
N LEU A 617 -12.28 42.31 -6.80
CA LEU A 617 -13.17 41.93 -5.70
C LEU A 617 -12.59 42.32 -4.34
N ASN A 618 -13.48 42.61 -3.41
CA ASN A 618 -13.23 42.67 -1.98
C ASN A 618 -13.28 41.25 -1.39
N LEU A 619 -12.15 40.76 -0.86
CA LEU A 619 -12.08 39.42 -0.30
C LEU A 619 -11.15 39.35 0.92
N ARG A 620 -11.29 38.29 1.71
CA ARG A 620 -10.32 37.86 2.73
C ARG A 620 -9.80 36.47 2.39
N VAL A 621 -8.63 36.14 2.95
CA VAL A 621 -8.02 34.81 2.79
C VAL A 621 -8.14 34.05 4.10
N LYS A 622 -8.54 32.78 3.99
CA LYS A 622 -8.56 31.82 5.08
C LYS A 622 -7.64 30.65 4.76
N LEU A 623 -6.80 30.24 5.70
CA LEU A 623 -6.01 29.02 5.61
C LEU A 623 -6.67 27.91 6.43
N ASP A 624 -7.14 26.87 5.74
CA ASP A 624 -7.73 25.68 6.36
C ASP A 624 -6.75 24.50 6.36
N THR A 625 -6.88 23.62 7.36
CA THR A 625 -6.08 22.40 7.51
C THR A 625 -7.00 21.18 7.53
N PRO A 626 -7.60 20.81 6.38
CA PRO A 626 -8.74 19.90 6.32
C PRO A 626 -8.46 18.50 6.89
N TYR A 627 -7.21 18.04 6.86
CA TYR A 627 -6.79 16.72 7.37
C TYR A 627 -6.09 16.78 8.73
N ASP A 628 -5.69 17.97 9.19
CA ASP A 628 -4.82 18.16 10.35
C ASP A 628 -5.52 19.01 11.41
N ARG A 629 -6.49 18.39 12.08
CA ARG A 629 -7.40 19.05 13.03
C ARG A 629 -6.73 19.55 14.30
N GLN A 630 -5.51 19.11 14.57
CA GLN A 630 -4.69 19.61 15.67
C GLN A 630 -4.32 21.09 15.51
N PHE A 631 -4.57 21.71 14.35
CA PHE A 631 -4.30 23.12 14.11
C PHE A 631 -5.58 23.91 13.86
N CYS A 632 -5.62 25.13 14.40
CA CYS A 632 -6.70 26.09 14.17
C CYS A 632 -6.58 26.70 12.77
N PRO A 633 -7.68 26.84 12.01
CA PRO A 633 -7.64 27.59 10.77
C PRO A 633 -7.29 29.07 11.03
N ILE A 634 -6.62 29.71 10.07
CA ILE A 634 -6.23 31.12 10.17
C ILE A 634 -7.12 31.92 9.24
N GLU A 635 -7.90 32.85 9.78
CA GLU A 635 -8.58 33.88 8.99
C GLU A 635 -7.73 35.15 9.00
N ILE A 636 -7.25 35.57 7.84
CA ILE A 636 -6.44 36.78 7.72
C ILE A 636 -7.40 37.97 7.73
N PRO A 637 -7.35 38.86 8.74
CA PRO A 637 -8.38 39.89 8.94
C PRO A 637 -8.32 41.00 7.89
N ARG A 638 -7.22 41.09 7.12
CA ARG A 638 -7.01 42.12 6.10
C ARG A 638 -7.96 41.92 4.93
N LEU A 639 -8.83 42.91 4.67
CA LEU A 639 -9.59 42.99 3.43
C LEU A 639 -8.64 43.30 2.26
N ILE A 640 -8.76 42.54 1.18
CA ILE A 640 -7.92 42.61 -0.01
C ILE A 640 -8.78 43.11 -1.16
N HIS A 641 -8.25 44.10 -1.90
CA HIS A 641 -8.79 44.59 -3.17
C HIS A 641 -7.61 44.90 -4.09
N LEU A 642 -7.43 44.11 -5.15
CA LEU A 642 -6.26 44.17 -6.03
C LEU A 642 -6.67 44.33 -7.49
N ALA A 643 -5.89 45.11 -8.23
CA ALA A 643 -6.02 45.19 -9.69
C ALA A 643 -5.44 43.93 -10.37
N GLN A 644 -5.81 43.71 -11.63
CA GLN A 644 -5.29 42.59 -12.41
C GLN A 644 -3.77 42.65 -12.50
N GLY A 645 -3.10 41.51 -12.29
CA GLY A 645 -1.64 41.38 -12.28
C GLY A 645 -0.94 41.99 -11.06
N GLN A 646 -1.67 42.62 -10.13
CA GLN A 646 -1.07 43.19 -8.93
C GLN A 646 -0.62 42.08 -7.97
N VAL A 647 0.52 42.29 -7.30
CA VAL A 647 1.05 41.39 -6.27
C VAL A 647 0.88 42.01 -4.89
N LEU A 648 0.40 41.24 -3.91
CA LEU A 648 0.31 41.63 -2.51
C LEU A 648 1.00 40.61 -1.61
N ASP A 649 1.92 41.08 -0.77
CA ASP A 649 2.48 40.27 0.32
C ASP A 649 1.61 40.39 1.58
N LEU A 650 1.10 39.26 2.07
CA LEU A 650 0.37 39.16 3.34
C LEU A 650 1.29 38.86 4.53
N GLY A 651 2.56 38.54 4.26
CA GLY A 651 3.56 38.26 5.27
C GLY A 651 3.44 36.85 5.84
N ARG A 652 3.89 36.72 7.09
CA ARG A 652 4.01 35.44 7.80
C ARG A 652 2.83 35.20 8.74
N HIS A 653 2.24 34.01 8.68
CA HIS A 653 1.11 33.59 9.50
C HIS A 653 1.37 32.24 10.15
N GLU A 654 1.18 32.15 11.47
CA GLU A 654 1.51 30.98 12.26
C GLU A 654 0.24 30.23 12.73
N PHE A 655 0.22 28.91 12.49
CA PHE A 655 -0.84 28.03 12.95
C PHE A 655 -0.74 27.81 14.46
N LYS A 656 -1.84 28.07 15.16
CA LYS A 656 -1.98 27.69 16.57
C LYS A 656 -2.54 26.29 16.70
N THR A 657 -2.14 25.57 17.74
CA THR A 657 -2.73 24.27 18.08
C THR A 657 -4.19 24.46 18.51
N ALA A 658 -5.05 23.53 18.13
CA ALA A 658 -6.41 23.42 18.61
C ALA A 658 -6.43 22.81 20.03
N LEU A 659 -7.54 22.93 20.74
CA LEU A 659 -7.70 22.38 22.08
C LEU A 659 -8.16 20.93 22.01
N GLU A 660 -7.49 20.08 22.76
CA GLU A 660 -7.89 18.69 22.93
C GLU A 660 -9.11 18.63 23.88
N VAL A 661 -10.14 17.90 23.47
CA VAL A 661 -11.36 17.66 24.28
C VAL A 661 -11.82 16.22 24.07
N PHE A 662 -12.68 15.74 24.97
CA PHE A 662 -13.12 14.35 25.01
C PHE A 662 -14.63 14.25 25.00
N VAL A 663 -15.18 13.23 24.36
CA VAL A 663 -16.60 12.88 24.38
C VAL A 663 -16.74 11.46 24.92
N GLN A 664 -17.37 11.30 26.07
CA GLN A 664 -17.78 10.00 26.60
C GLN A 664 -19.18 9.65 26.09
N VAL A 665 -19.31 8.49 25.46
CA VAL A 665 -20.59 7.93 25.02
C VAL A 665 -21.10 6.93 26.04
N THR A 666 -22.37 7.08 26.44
CA THR A 666 -23.04 6.15 27.34
C THR A 666 -24.39 5.70 26.77
N ASN A 667 -24.88 4.53 27.21
CA ASN A 667 -26.24 4.10 26.92
C ASN A 667 -27.28 4.72 27.88
N SER A 668 -28.55 4.35 27.72
CA SER A 668 -29.67 4.76 28.58
C SER A 668 -29.45 4.48 30.08
N GLN A 669 -28.62 3.49 30.41
CA GLN A 669 -28.26 3.09 31.77
C GLN A 669 -26.99 3.77 32.31
N GLY A 670 -26.37 4.65 31.54
CA GLY A 670 -25.14 5.36 31.92
C GLY A 670 -23.87 4.52 31.79
N ARG A 671 -23.91 3.35 31.14
CA ARG A 671 -22.73 2.52 30.88
C ARG A 671 -21.99 3.03 29.65
N ALA A 672 -20.66 3.09 29.73
CA ALA A 672 -19.80 3.43 28.60
C ALA A 672 -19.93 2.42 27.45
N ILE A 673 -19.84 2.90 26.20
CA ILE A 673 -19.98 2.08 25.00
C ILE A 673 -18.76 2.26 24.09
N GLU A 674 -18.04 1.16 23.83
CA GLU A 674 -16.89 1.09 22.91
C GLU A 674 -17.34 1.10 21.43
N GLY A 675 -16.48 1.63 20.55
CA GLY A 675 -16.61 1.47 19.10
C GLY A 675 -17.60 2.43 18.42
N VAL A 676 -18.26 3.30 19.17
CA VAL A 676 -19.26 4.25 18.64
C VAL A 676 -18.58 5.33 17.79
N PRO A 677 -18.98 5.55 16.53
CA PRO A 677 -18.35 6.54 15.65
C PRO A 677 -18.85 7.96 15.92
N VAL A 678 -18.22 8.63 16.88
CA VAL A 678 -18.54 10.02 17.21
C VAL A 678 -17.93 10.95 16.17
N ARG A 679 -18.68 11.99 15.78
CA ARG A 679 -18.25 13.01 14.82
C ARG A 679 -18.52 14.40 15.36
N MET A 680 -17.68 15.36 15.00
CA MET A 680 -17.96 16.78 15.19
C MET A 680 -18.82 17.29 14.03
N LEU A 681 -19.96 17.88 14.35
CA LEU A 681 -20.85 18.53 13.40
C LEU A 681 -20.45 20.00 13.26
N ARG A 682 -19.97 20.40 12.07
CA ARG A 682 -19.42 21.74 11.83
C ARG A 682 -20.47 22.80 11.48
N ASN A 683 -21.58 22.37 10.89
CA ASN A 683 -22.79 23.15 10.57
C ASN A 683 -23.98 22.16 10.52
N SER A 684 -25.22 22.60 10.30
CA SER A 684 -26.42 21.74 10.41
C SER A 684 -26.32 20.39 9.69
N ASN A 685 -25.57 20.31 8.57
CA ASN A 685 -25.52 19.13 7.69
C ASN A 685 -24.11 18.56 7.40
N THR A 686 -23.01 19.14 7.91
CA THR A 686 -21.64 18.68 7.57
C THR A 686 -20.94 18.05 8.76
N TRP A 687 -20.71 16.74 8.66
CA TRP A 687 -19.97 15.98 9.65
C TRP A 687 -18.46 15.96 9.39
N GLY A 688 -17.70 15.87 10.48
CA GLY A 688 -16.29 15.54 10.44
C GLY A 688 -16.02 14.04 10.27
N VAL A 689 -14.73 13.69 10.16
CA VAL A 689 -14.16 12.35 10.36
C VAL A 689 -14.64 11.78 11.70
N SER A 690 -14.95 10.48 11.71
CA SER A 690 -15.32 9.70 12.87
C SER A 690 -14.13 9.41 13.78
N HIS A 691 -14.38 9.46 15.07
CA HIS A 691 -13.48 8.97 16.11
C HIS A 691 -14.29 7.91 16.87
N ASN A 692 -13.81 6.66 16.85
CA ASN A 692 -14.49 5.57 17.54
C ASN A 692 -14.17 5.63 19.03
N THR A 693 -15.14 5.35 19.89
CA THR A 693 -14.92 5.35 21.33
C THR A 693 -14.04 4.17 21.76
N ASP A 694 -13.20 4.39 22.77
CA ASP A 694 -12.40 3.35 23.46
C ASP A 694 -13.25 2.51 24.45
N GLU A 695 -12.63 1.60 25.19
CA GLU A 695 -13.29 0.76 26.19
C GLU A 695 -13.96 1.54 27.33
N SER A 696 -13.52 2.78 27.59
CA SER A 696 -14.12 3.71 28.55
C SER A 696 -15.22 4.58 27.93
N GLY A 697 -15.56 4.32 26.66
CA GLY A 697 -16.54 5.06 25.89
C GLY A 697 -16.05 6.41 25.42
N ILE A 698 -14.74 6.69 25.43
CA ILE A 698 -14.19 8.02 25.16
C ILE A 698 -13.71 8.13 23.71
N ALA A 699 -14.10 9.21 23.05
CA ALA A 699 -13.58 9.65 21.76
C ALA A 699 -12.91 11.03 21.91
N ARG A 700 -11.75 11.20 21.28
CA ARG A 700 -10.92 12.40 21.40
C ARG A 700 -11.08 13.33 20.20
N PHE A 701 -11.16 14.63 20.43
CA PHE A 701 -11.30 15.65 19.40
C PHE A 701 -10.37 16.83 19.61
N ASN A 702 -10.02 17.48 18.50
CA ASN A 702 -9.34 18.77 18.49
C ASN A 702 -10.31 19.86 18.04
N VAL A 703 -10.52 20.87 18.88
CA VAL A 703 -11.54 21.92 18.70
C VAL A 703 -10.91 23.30 18.81
N VAL A 704 -11.35 24.22 17.94
CA VAL A 704 -10.85 25.60 17.91
C VAL A 704 -11.28 26.34 19.20
N PRO A 705 -10.40 27.11 19.87
CA PRO A 705 -10.78 27.99 20.97
C PRO A 705 -11.91 28.97 20.60
N ASN A 706 -12.68 29.44 21.57
CA ASN A 706 -13.81 30.37 21.37
C ASN A 706 -14.82 29.89 20.32
N SER A 707 -15.13 28.58 20.29
CA SER A 707 -16.05 28.00 19.32
C SER A 707 -17.20 27.24 19.97
N GLN A 708 -18.27 27.07 19.18
CA GLN A 708 -19.45 26.28 19.56
C GLN A 708 -19.82 25.35 18.41
N GLY A 709 -20.46 24.24 18.74
CA GLY A 709 -20.88 23.25 17.75
C GLY A 709 -21.57 22.07 18.41
N GLN A 710 -21.58 20.93 17.73
CA GLN A 710 -22.14 19.69 18.27
C GLN A 710 -21.20 18.51 18.05
N PHE A 711 -21.20 17.59 19.00
CA PHE A 711 -20.74 16.23 18.78
C PHE A 711 -21.94 15.32 18.59
N GLY A 712 -21.80 14.27 17.81
CA GLY A 712 -22.89 13.33 17.67
C GLY A 712 -22.57 12.12 16.83
N VAL A 713 -23.59 11.29 16.69
CA VAL A 713 -23.58 10.03 15.98
C VAL A 713 -24.71 10.06 14.96
N SER A 714 -24.44 9.53 13.78
CA SER A 714 -25.41 9.40 12.71
C SER A 714 -25.38 7.99 12.15
N TYR A 715 -26.55 7.39 12.00
CA TYR A 715 -26.75 6.11 11.32
C TYR A 715 -27.53 6.34 10.02
N HIS A 716 -27.09 5.72 8.93
CA HIS A 716 -27.76 5.72 7.64
C HIS A 716 -27.84 4.29 7.12
N GLY A 717 -29.02 3.67 7.21
CA GLY A 717 -29.24 2.27 6.87
C GLY A 717 -30.05 2.08 5.58
N GLU A 718 -30.29 0.81 5.23
CA GLU A 718 -31.13 0.44 4.10
C GLU A 718 -32.60 0.90 4.28
N GLY A 719 -33.31 1.13 3.18
CA GLY A 719 -34.70 1.61 3.22
C GLY A 719 -34.86 3.09 3.62
N GLY A 720 -33.75 3.85 3.69
CA GLY A 720 -33.78 5.29 3.99
C GLY A 720 -33.87 5.61 5.49
N VAL A 721 -33.65 4.63 6.37
CA VAL A 721 -33.60 4.85 7.82
C VAL A 721 -32.40 5.73 8.14
N SER A 722 -32.67 6.87 8.80
CA SER A 722 -31.65 7.84 9.20
C SER A 722 -31.93 8.33 10.61
N LEU A 723 -31.06 7.97 11.56
CA LEU A 723 -31.11 8.48 12.93
C LEU A 723 -29.87 9.33 13.22
N LYS A 724 -30.07 10.37 14.04
CA LYS A 724 -29.02 11.30 14.45
C LYS A 724 -29.26 11.73 15.89
N GLU A 725 -28.22 11.62 16.71
CA GLU A 725 -28.21 12.08 18.10
C GLU A 725 -26.97 12.92 18.36
N THR A 726 -27.14 14.04 19.05
CA THR A 726 -26.09 15.06 19.23
C THR A 726 -26.15 15.72 20.59
N ILE A 727 -24.99 16.19 21.06
CA ILE A 727 -24.84 17.10 22.19
C ILE A 727 -24.16 18.40 21.74
N PRO A 728 -24.56 19.56 22.28
CA PRO A 728 -23.86 20.82 22.02
C PRO A 728 -22.54 20.90 22.80
N TYR A 729 -21.58 21.66 22.27
CA TYR A 729 -20.38 22.07 22.99
C TYR A 729 -20.18 23.59 22.89
N THR A 730 -19.51 24.15 23.89
CA THR A 730 -19.00 25.53 23.88
C THR A 730 -17.64 25.53 24.54
N ILE A 731 -16.63 25.97 23.78
CA ILE A 731 -15.24 26.10 24.18
C ILE A 731 -14.93 27.59 24.27
N GLY A 732 -14.56 28.07 25.45
CA GLY A 732 -14.22 29.46 25.69
C GLY A 732 -12.75 29.72 25.41
N SER A 733 -11.86 29.17 26.23
CA SER A 733 -10.42 29.49 26.17
C SER A 733 -9.57 28.24 26.35
N ASP A 734 -8.24 28.41 26.34
CA ASP A 734 -7.29 27.30 26.54
C ASP A 734 -7.50 26.52 27.84
N LYS A 735 -8.21 27.09 28.82
CA LYS A 735 -8.62 26.39 30.06
C LYS A 735 -9.61 25.24 29.84
N ASP A 736 -10.27 25.19 28.70
CA ASP A 736 -11.18 24.10 28.33
C ASP A 736 -10.43 22.89 27.73
N SER A 737 -9.10 22.94 27.62
CA SER A 737 -8.31 21.77 27.23
C SER A 737 -8.52 20.62 28.20
N GLY A 738 -8.72 19.42 27.66
CA GLY A 738 -9.03 18.21 28.41
C GLY A 738 -10.47 18.10 28.91
N ARG A 739 -11.36 19.02 28.51
CA ARG A 739 -12.78 18.99 28.91
C ARG A 739 -13.48 17.74 28.37
N LEU A 740 -14.24 17.09 29.24
CA LEU A 740 -15.06 15.93 28.92
C LEU A 740 -16.54 16.33 28.71
N PHE A 741 -17.11 15.89 27.60
CA PHE A 741 -18.53 16.00 27.29
C PHE A 741 -19.17 14.62 27.35
N THR A 742 -20.43 14.50 27.78
CA THR A 742 -21.15 13.21 27.84
C THR A 742 -22.28 13.18 26.84
N LEU A 743 -22.24 12.23 25.91
CA LEU A 743 -23.28 11.95 24.91
C LEU A 743 -23.98 10.65 25.30
N GLN A 744 -25.17 10.75 25.88
CA GLN A 744 -26.02 9.59 26.10
C GLN A 744 -26.76 9.26 24.80
N LEU A 745 -26.65 8.02 24.34
CA LEU A 745 -27.35 7.52 23.16
C LEU A 745 -28.57 6.69 23.54
N SER A 746 -29.61 6.74 22.70
CA SER A 746 -30.76 5.85 22.81
C SER A 746 -30.40 4.40 22.51
N ASP A 747 -31.18 3.46 23.08
CA ASP A 747 -31.01 2.04 22.78
C ASP A 747 -31.35 1.75 21.30
N GLU A 748 -32.18 2.57 20.66
CA GLU A 748 -32.55 2.43 19.23
C GLU A 748 -31.35 2.67 18.30
N ILE A 749 -30.63 3.79 18.47
CA ILE A 749 -29.47 4.07 17.61
C ILE A 749 -28.32 3.09 17.89
N LEU A 750 -28.16 2.67 19.15
CA LEU A 750 -27.18 1.64 19.53
C LEU A 750 -27.53 0.29 18.90
N GLU A 751 -28.81 -0.11 18.91
CA GLU A 751 -29.24 -1.31 18.21
C GLU A 751 -28.90 -1.18 16.73
N LEU A 752 -29.27 -0.10 16.04
CA LEU A 752 -28.98 0.05 14.60
C LEU A 752 -27.48 0.02 14.26
N LEU A 753 -26.62 0.59 15.11
CA LEU A 753 -25.17 0.60 14.89
C LEU A 753 -24.53 -0.78 15.06
N PHE A 754 -25.03 -1.57 16.01
CA PHE A 754 -24.44 -2.86 16.39
C PHE A 754 -25.27 -4.08 15.97
N LYS A 755 -26.43 -3.87 15.33
CA LYS A 755 -27.26 -4.96 14.78
C LYS A 755 -26.46 -5.69 13.72
N SER A 756 -26.48 -7.01 13.81
CA SER A 756 -25.88 -7.85 12.79
C SER A 756 -26.76 -7.82 11.55
N ASP A 757 -26.22 -7.31 10.44
CA ASP A 757 -26.78 -7.62 9.13
C ASP A 757 -26.60 -9.13 8.94
N GLY A 758 -27.71 -9.86 8.93
CA GLY A 758 -27.78 -11.30 8.66
C GLY A 758 -27.51 -11.61 7.19
N ARG A 759 -26.45 -11.03 6.63
CA ARG A 759 -25.91 -11.31 5.30
C ARG A 759 -24.78 -12.29 5.36
#